data_AF-A0A384BD08-F1
#
_entry.id   AF-A0A384BD08-F1
#
_cell.length_a   1.000
_cell.length_b   1.000
_cell.length_c   1.000
_cell.angle_alpha   90.00
_cell.angle_beta   90.00
_cell.angle_gamma   90.00
#
_symmetry.space_group_name_H-M   'P 1'
#
loop_
_entity.id
_entity.type
_entity.pdbx_description
1 polymer ?
#
loop_
_entity_poly.entity_id
_entity_poly.type
_entity_poly.pdbx_seq_one_letter_code
_entity_poly.pdbx_strand_id
1 'polypeptide(L)'
;MFLNLDEVFKIMEQLADVTLRRLLDNEGFDLDPGLQEPSQITKRDLEARAQNEFFRAFFRLPRREKLHAVLDCSLWTPFSRCHTAGRMFTSDSYVCFASKEAGCCKVILPLREVVSIEKMEDTSLLPNPIIVSIRSKMAFQFIELADRDSLVESLLARLKQVHADHPVLYDTTRDEDLTSSVFHSASMWGDHRFGRIEMVSSQNSEEREKEMSPQLHPEALVAGFRRSGSQSPDSRLSREQIKMRLWNDHFVEYGRTVCMFRTEKIRKLVAMGIPESLRGKLWLLFSDAVTDLASHPGYYGNLVEESMGKCCLVTEEIERDLHRSLPEHPAFQNETGIAALRRVLTAYAHRNPRIGYCQSMNILTSLLLLYAEEEEAFWLLVAVCERMLPDYFNHRVIGAQVDQSVFEELIKEQLPELAEHMHDLSALASISLSWFLTLFLSIMPLESAVNVVDCFFYDGIKAIFQLGLAVLEANAEDLCSSKDDSQALMVLSRFLDHIKSEDSPGPPLGSHHAFFSDGQEPCPVTDIADLIRDSYEKFGDRSVAQIEHMRCKHRMRVLQGHEDTTKQNVLRVVIPEVSVLPEDLEELYDLFKREHMMNCYWEQPRPVALRHDPSRPYAEQYRIDARQFARLFQLVSPWTCGAHTEILAERTFRLLDENMDHLIEFKAFVSCLDIMYNGEMNEKIKLLYRLHIPPALTENDRDSQSPLKNPLLSTSRPLVFGKSNGDTVDYQKQLKQMIKDLAKEKDKTEKELPKMSQREFIQFCKTLYSMFHEDPEENDLYQAIATVTTLLLQIGEVGQRGSSSGSCSQEGGEDPQASAPSPEQDSVFADTHNGKSPRESQVFPEEAQGDWTVSLEHILASLLTEQSLVNFFEKPLDIKSKLENAKINQYSLKTCEMSRQSQPELKLSSP
;
A
#
# COMPACT_ATOMS: atom_id res chain seq x y z
N MET A 1 -2.93 34.58 -9.88
CA MET A 1 -2.07 34.72 -11.07
C MET A 1 -0.70 34.20 -10.71
N PHE A 2 -0.21 33.21 -11.44
CA PHE A 2 1.18 32.79 -11.30
C PHE A 2 2.05 33.72 -12.16
N LEU A 3 3.07 34.34 -11.57
CA LEU A 3 3.92 35.35 -12.25
C LEU A 3 5.35 34.86 -12.48
N ASN A 4 5.72 33.70 -11.92
CA ASN A 4 7.03 33.08 -12.05
C ASN A 4 6.85 31.61 -12.47
N LEU A 5 7.52 31.19 -13.55
CA LEU A 5 7.45 29.83 -14.08
C LEU A 5 7.99 28.78 -13.09
N ASP A 6 9.10 29.06 -12.40
CA ASP A 6 9.71 28.14 -11.44
C ASP A 6 8.80 27.89 -10.22
N GLU A 7 8.03 28.91 -9.86
CA GLU A 7 7.01 28.82 -8.82
C GLU A 7 5.83 27.94 -9.27
N VAL A 8 5.42 28.04 -10.55
CA VAL A 8 4.37 27.18 -11.12
C VAL A 8 4.82 25.73 -11.12
N PHE A 9 6.02 25.45 -11.62
CA PHE A 9 6.54 24.08 -11.70
C PHE A 9 6.62 23.45 -10.31
N LYS A 10 7.17 24.13 -9.31
CA LYS A 10 7.20 23.63 -7.92
C LYS A 10 5.82 23.32 -7.35
N ILE A 11 4.82 24.15 -7.65
CA ILE A 11 3.44 23.92 -7.19
C ILE A 11 2.79 22.76 -7.95
N MET A 12 3.09 22.59 -9.24
CA MET A 12 2.65 21.44 -10.03
C MET A 12 3.30 20.13 -9.57
N GLU A 13 4.60 20.13 -9.28
CA GLU A 13 5.32 18.98 -8.70
C GLU A 13 4.73 18.58 -7.35
N GLN A 14 4.49 19.55 -6.46
CA GLN A 14 3.82 19.32 -5.18
C GLN A 14 2.42 18.73 -5.37
N LEU A 15 1.60 19.29 -6.26
CA LEU A 15 0.26 18.77 -6.54
C LEU A 15 0.32 17.35 -7.12
N ALA A 16 1.27 17.06 -8.02
CA ALA A 16 1.47 15.73 -8.58
C ALA A 16 1.90 14.71 -7.52
N ASP A 17 2.82 15.06 -6.61
CA ASP A 17 3.20 14.22 -5.46
C ASP A 17 2.00 13.97 -4.52
N VAL A 18 1.21 15.00 -4.18
CA VAL A 18 -0.04 14.83 -3.40
C VAL A 18 -0.95 13.82 -4.09
N THR A 19 -1.21 14.00 -5.39
CA THR A 19 -2.16 13.18 -6.15
C THR A 19 -1.66 11.75 -6.30
N LEU A 20 -0.38 11.53 -6.59
CA LEU A 20 0.20 10.19 -6.75
C LEU A 20 0.23 9.43 -5.43
N ARG A 21 0.66 10.05 -4.32
CA ARG A 21 0.59 9.39 -3.01
C ARG A 21 -0.86 9.09 -2.60
N ARG A 22 -1.79 10.02 -2.83
CA ARG A 22 -3.22 9.79 -2.55
C ARG A 22 -3.83 8.63 -3.35
N LEU A 23 -3.36 8.36 -4.57
CA LEU A 23 -3.94 7.34 -5.46
C LEU A 23 -3.21 5.99 -5.40
N LEU A 24 -1.92 5.98 -5.06
CA LEU A 24 -1.02 4.83 -5.20
C LEU A 24 -0.39 4.40 -3.86
N ASP A 25 -0.24 5.29 -2.89
CA ASP A 25 0.34 5.05 -1.56
C ASP A 25 -0.79 4.82 -0.51
N ASN A 26 -1.79 4.03 -0.93
CA ASN A 26 -3.13 3.91 -0.34
C ASN A 26 -3.19 3.41 1.13
N GLU A 27 -2.06 3.05 1.73
CA GLU A 27 -2.00 2.42 3.06
C GLU A 27 -1.30 3.28 4.12
N GLY A 28 -0.52 4.29 3.72
CA GLY A 28 0.37 5.03 4.64
C GLY A 28 0.22 6.56 4.65
N PHE A 29 -0.41 7.16 3.64
CA PHE A 29 -0.35 8.60 3.44
C PHE A 29 -1.42 9.40 4.21
N ASP A 30 -1.11 9.76 5.47
CA ASP A 30 -1.91 10.68 6.28
C ASP A 30 -1.86 12.12 5.69
N LEU A 31 -2.83 12.46 4.83
CA LEU A 31 -3.00 13.79 4.23
C LEU A 31 -3.31 14.87 5.27
N ASP A 32 -2.60 16.01 5.17
CA ASP A 32 -2.95 17.24 5.89
C ASP A 32 -4.42 17.64 5.59
N PRO A 33 -5.20 18.16 6.57
CA PRO A 33 -6.62 18.43 6.39
C PRO A 33 -6.99 19.29 5.17
N GLY A 34 -6.20 20.32 4.86
CA GLY A 34 -6.40 21.18 3.68
C GLY A 34 -6.17 20.50 2.32
N LEU A 35 -5.65 19.26 2.31
CA LEU A 35 -5.39 18.46 1.11
C LEU A 35 -6.35 17.26 0.96
N GLN A 36 -7.30 17.10 1.90
CA GLN A 36 -8.27 15.99 1.88
C GLN A 36 -9.36 16.16 0.82
N GLU A 37 -9.76 17.38 0.50
CA GLU A 37 -10.73 17.67 -0.58
C GLU A 37 -10.03 18.18 -1.86
N PRO A 38 -9.98 17.38 -2.95
CA PRO A 38 -9.28 17.77 -4.18
C PRO A 38 -9.72 19.08 -4.81
N SER A 39 -11.02 19.37 -4.73
CA SER A 39 -11.65 20.57 -5.29
C SER A 39 -11.32 21.85 -4.52
N GLN A 40 -10.74 21.74 -3.32
CA GLN A 40 -10.46 22.88 -2.43
C GLN A 40 -8.96 23.17 -2.24
N ILE A 41 -8.05 22.34 -2.77
CA ILE A 41 -6.60 22.52 -2.62
C ILE A 41 -6.16 23.89 -3.15
N THR A 42 -5.60 24.74 -2.28
CA THR A 42 -5.06 26.04 -2.68
C THR A 42 -3.53 26.02 -2.76
N LYS A 43 -2.96 27.03 -3.44
CA LYS A 43 -1.51 27.29 -3.44
C LYS A 43 -0.93 27.34 -2.02
N ARG A 44 -1.66 27.95 -1.05
CA ARG A 44 -1.17 28.11 0.33
C ARG A 44 -1.06 26.78 1.06
N ASP A 45 -1.94 25.83 0.79
CA ASP A 45 -1.92 24.52 1.44
C ASP A 45 -0.70 23.70 0.98
N LEU A 46 -0.37 23.78 -0.32
CA LEU A 46 0.82 23.17 -0.90
C LEU A 46 2.12 23.83 -0.39
N GLU A 47 2.16 25.17 -0.30
CA GLU A 47 3.28 25.91 0.30
C GLU A 47 3.47 25.56 1.78
N ALA A 48 2.38 25.48 2.55
CA ALA A 48 2.41 25.10 3.95
C ALA A 48 2.87 23.64 4.14
N ARG A 49 2.41 22.70 3.30
CA ARG A 49 2.91 21.31 3.31
C ARG A 49 4.42 21.27 3.05
N ALA A 50 4.90 21.91 1.98
CA ALA A 50 6.32 21.92 1.63
C ALA A 50 7.20 22.53 2.75
N GLN A 51 6.72 23.58 3.43
CA GLN A 51 7.40 24.16 4.60
C GLN A 51 7.42 23.20 5.80
N ASN A 52 6.32 22.48 6.05
CA ASN A 52 6.23 21.47 7.10
C ASN A 52 7.16 20.28 6.83
N GLU A 53 7.19 19.76 5.60
CA GLU A 53 8.10 18.67 5.21
C GLU A 53 9.55 19.08 5.37
N PHE A 54 9.95 20.25 4.87
CA PHE A 54 11.29 20.79 5.08
C PHE A 54 11.62 20.96 6.57
N PHE A 55 10.72 21.53 7.37
CA PHE A 55 10.92 21.74 8.81
C PHE A 55 11.13 20.41 9.56
N ARG A 56 10.26 19.42 9.31
CA ARG A 56 10.34 18.08 9.89
C ARG A 56 11.64 17.38 9.49
N ALA A 57 12.03 17.42 8.21
CA ALA A 57 13.26 16.81 7.72
C ALA A 57 14.51 17.52 8.28
N PHE A 58 14.53 18.85 8.31
CA PHE A 58 15.69 19.63 8.72
C PHE A 58 16.00 19.55 10.22
N PHE A 59 14.99 19.39 11.08
CA PHE A 59 15.17 19.18 12.52
C PHE A 59 15.01 17.71 12.97
N ARG A 60 14.58 16.81 12.07
CA ARG A 60 14.22 15.40 12.36
C ARG A 60 13.15 15.29 13.45
N LEU A 61 12.02 15.95 13.22
CA LEU A 61 10.87 15.97 14.13
C LEU A 61 9.80 14.93 13.72
N PRO A 62 8.90 14.52 14.62
CA PRO A 62 7.83 13.56 14.31
C PRO A 62 6.93 14.02 13.15
N ARG A 63 6.43 13.07 12.33
CA ARG A 63 5.56 13.36 11.15
C ARG A 63 4.33 14.21 11.48
N ARG A 64 3.83 14.17 12.73
CA ARG A 64 2.62 14.89 13.16
C ARG A 64 2.83 16.38 13.42
N GLU A 65 4.08 16.80 13.62
CA GLU A 65 4.43 18.13 14.13
C GLU A 65 4.13 19.22 13.08
N LYS A 66 3.37 20.26 13.43
CA LYS A 66 3.04 21.36 12.51
C LYS A 66 3.76 22.66 12.87
N LEU A 67 4.39 23.27 11.88
CA LEU A 67 5.06 24.55 11.95
C LEU A 67 4.03 25.69 12.07
N HIS A 68 4.10 26.45 13.16
CA HIS A 68 3.24 27.63 13.40
C HIS A 68 3.90 28.94 12.99
N ALA A 69 5.20 29.09 13.22
CA ALA A 69 5.92 30.33 12.93
C ALA A 69 7.41 30.10 12.64
N VAL A 70 7.97 30.95 11.77
CA VAL A 70 9.41 31.11 11.54
C VAL A 70 9.75 32.58 11.73
N LEU A 71 10.69 32.86 12.62
CA LEU A 71 11.07 34.22 13.03
C LEU A 71 12.58 34.39 12.94
N ASP A 72 13.06 35.50 12.37
CA ASP A 72 14.44 35.92 12.55
C ASP A 72 14.69 36.25 14.03
N CYS A 73 15.83 35.82 14.56
CA CYS A 73 16.25 36.08 15.93
C CYS A 73 17.75 35.84 16.10
N SER A 74 18.30 36.24 17.24
CA SER A 74 19.66 35.85 17.63
C SER A 74 19.67 35.10 18.97
N LEU A 75 20.36 33.96 19.02
CA LEU A 75 20.45 33.08 20.20
C LEU A 75 21.81 33.26 20.89
N TRP A 76 21.83 33.46 22.21
CA TRP A 76 23.07 33.45 22.98
C TRP A 76 23.75 32.07 22.92
N THR A 77 24.99 32.03 22.41
CA THR A 77 25.82 30.82 22.34
C THR A 77 26.96 30.89 23.37
N PRO A 78 26.96 30.06 24.45
CA PRO A 78 27.93 30.17 25.54
C PRO A 78 29.40 30.01 25.11
N PHE A 79 29.65 29.15 24.12
CA PHE A 79 30.97 28.83 23.57
C PHE A 79 31.58 29.99 22.75
N SER A 80 30.75 30.74 22.01
CA SER A 80 31.19 31.93 21.25
C SER A 80 31.06 33.22 22.05
N ARG A 81 30.33 33.20 23.17
CA ARG A 81 30.03 34.35 24.06
C ARG A 81 29.40 35.53 23.30
N CYS A 82 28.53 35.23 22.35
CA CYS A 82 27.80 36.22 21.55
C CYS A 82 26.38 35.75 21.24
N HIS A 83 25.54 36.65 20.76
CA HIS A 83 24.26 36.28 20.14
C HIS A 83 24.51 35.90 18.68
N THR A 84 24.32 34.63 18.35
CA THR A 84 24.44 34.09 16.99
C THR A 84 23.15 34.32 16.23
N ALA A 85 23.22 35.05 15.11
CA ALA A 85 22.06 35.31 14.26
C ALA A 85 21.55 34.03 13.57
N GLY A 86 20.23 33.86 13.57
CA GLY A 86 19.57 32.65 13.09
C GLY A 86 18.08 32.86 12.84
N ARG A 87 17.35 31.75 12.85
CA ARG A 87 15.88 31.72 12.83
C ARG A 87 15.37 30.78 13.91
N MET A 88 14.35 31.23 14.65
CA MET A 88 13.52 30.40 15.51
C MET A 88 12.38 29.81 14.68
N PHE A 89 12.09 28.54 14.92
CA PHE A 89 10.98 27.80 14.36
C PHE A 89 10.14 27.34 15.55
N THR A 90 8.83 27.57 15.53
CA THR A 90 7.94 27.08 16.59
C THR A 90 6.84 26.24 16.01
N SER A 91 6.56 25.13 16.69
CA SER A 91 5.60 24.13 16.25
C SER A 91 4.77 23.63 17.46
N ASP A 92 3.92 22.63 17.27
CA ASP A 92 2.97 22.11 18.28
C ASP A 92 3.66 21.76 19.61
N SER A 93 4.75 20.99 19.54
CA SER A 93 5.45 20.38 20.67
C SER A 93 6.91 20.82 20.79
N TYR A 94 7.44 21.64 19.86
CA TYR A 94 8.85 22.04 19.83
C TYR A 94 9.08 23.53 19.58
N VAL A 95 10.23 24.01 20.07
CA VAL A 95 10.88 25.25 19.64
C VAL A 95 12.27 24.88 19.13
N CYS A 96 12.63 25.28 17.91
CA CYS A 96 13.91 24.96 17.31
C CYS A 96 14.63 26.24 16.85
N PHE A 97 15.95 26.19 16.80
CA PHE A 97 16.79 27.27 16.31
C PHE A 97 17.83 26.75 15.32
N ALA A 98 18.11 27.52 14.27
CA ALA A 98 19.25 27.31 13.40
C ALA A 98 19.91 28.64 13.03
N SER A 99 21.24 28.68 13.10
CA SER A 99 22.06 29.82 12.66
C SER A 99 21.90 30.15 11.18
N LYS A 100 22.14 31.41 10.80
CA LYS A 100 22.12 31.85 9.39
C LYS A 100 23.29 31.24 8.60
N GLU A 101 24.46 31.18 9.23
CA GLU A 101 25.62 30.46 8.72
C GLU A 101 25.47 28.95 9.03
N ALA A 102 25.73 28.11 8.03
CA ALA A 102 25.55 26.66 8.16
C ALA A 102 26.62 26.05 9.09
N GLY A 103 26.24 25.04 9.88
CA GLY A 103 27.15 24.34 10.80
C GLY A 103 27.47 25.04 12.12
N CYS A 104 27.24 26.36 12.23
CA CYS A 104 27.57 27.11 13.45
C CYS A 104 26.75 26.69 14.68
N CYS A 105 25.42 26.64 14.59
CA CYS A 105 24.58 26.27 15.73
C CYS A 105 23.17 25.81 15.32
N LYS A 106 22.74 24.65 15.82
CA LYS A 106 21.36 24.16 15.79
C LYS A 106 20.93 23.71 17.20
N VAL A 107 19.71 24.04 17.61
CA VAL A 107 19.13 23.65 18.90
C VAL A 107 17.70 23.15 18.68
N ILE A 108 17.30 22.11 19.41
CA ILE A 108 15.94 21.55 19.42
C ILE A 108 15.48 21.51 20.87
N LEU A 109 14.41 22.24 21.20
CA LEU A 109 13.81 22.30 22.53
C LEU A 109 12.42 21.66 22.46
N PRO A 110 12.24 20.38 22.85
CA PRO A 110 10.91 19.83 23.08
C PRO A 110 10.25 20.64 24.19
N LEU A 111 9.01 21.10 24.00
CA LEU A 111 8.27 21.89 24.99
C LEU A 111 8.11 21.13 26.31
N ARG A 112 8.08 19.79 26.26
CA ARG A 112 8.10 18.95 27.46
C ARG A 112 9.32 19.20 28.35
N GLU A 113 10.49 19.51 27.79
CA GLU A 113 11.70 19.81 28.58
C GLU A 113 11.76 21.25 29.08
N VAL A 114 10.87 22.13 28.60
CA VAL A 114 10.78 23.53 29.02
C VAL A 114 10.03 23.64 30.35
N VAL A 115 10.59 24.40 31.28
CA VAL A 115 10.01 24.67 32.60
C VAL A 115 9.36 26.05 32.64
N SER A 116 10.01 27.06 32.06
CA SER A 116 9.48 28.43 31.97
C SER A 116 9.88 29.11 30.66
N ILE A 117 9.02 30.04 30.23
CA ILE A 117 9.27 30.95 29.11
C ILE A 117 9.00 32.36 29.64
N GLU A 118 10.06 33.13 29.80
CA GLU A 118 10.07 34.40 30.53
C GLU A 118 10.38 35.58 29.60
N LYS A 119 9.58 36.64 29.72
CA LYS A 119 9.86 37.94 29.11
C LYS A 119 10.81 38.70 30.03
N MET A 120 11.93 39.20 29.51
CA MET A 120 12.73 40.19 30.25
C MET A 120 12.32 41.60 29.83
N GLU A 121 11.93 42.42 30.82
CA GLU A 121 11.49 43.80 30.62
C GLU A 121 12.58 44.82 31.00
N ASP A 122 13.46 44.48 31.96
CA ASP A 122 14.45 45.41 32.54
C ASP A 122 15.80 45.49 31.79
N THR A 123 16.03 44.67 30.75
CA THR A 123 17.28 44.66 29.98
C THR A 123 17.29 45.74 28.90
N SER A 124 17.49 46.99 29.31
CA SER A 124 17.57 48.20 28.46
C SER A 124 18.61 48.19 27.33
N LEU A 125 19.45 47.15 27.24
CA LEU A 125 20.48 46.95 26.22
C LEU A 125 20.15 45.82 25.21
N LEU A 126 19.12 45.01 25.44
CA LEU A 126 18.80 43.85 24.59
C LEU A 126 17.44 44.04 23.89
N PRO A 127 17.36 43.85 22.56
CA PRO A 127 16.11 44.00 21.81
C PRO A 127 15.18 42.78 22.04
N ASN A 128 13.99 43.02 22.60
CA ASN A 128 12.90 42.05 22.77
C ASN A 128 13.31 40.65 23.31
N PRO A 129 14.00 40.55 24.45
CA PRO A 129 14.51 39.27 24.93
C PRO A 129 13.44 38.32 25.49
N ILE A 130 13.63 37.03 25.20
CA ILE A 130 12.93 35.90 25.83
C ILE A 130 13.97 34.94 26.40
N ILE A 131 13.72 34.39 27.58
CA ILE A 131 14.47 33.26 28.13
C ILE A 131 13.59 32.01 28.18
N VAL A 132 14.10 30.91 27.64
CA VAL A 132 13.49 29.58 27.71
C VAL A 132 14.33 28.71 28.64
N SER A 133 13.80 28.39 29.82
CA SER A 133 14.49 27.58 30.84
C SER A 133 14.08 26.12 30.73
N ILE A 134 15.01 25.19 30.79
CA ILE A 134 14.76 23.74 30.68
C ILE A 134 15.11 22.97 31.96
N ARG A 135 14.59 21.74 32.09
CA ARG A 135 14.73 20.88 33.29
C ARG A 135 16.17 20.63 33.73
N SER A 136 17.12 20.61 32.80
CA SER A 136 18.56 20.45 33.09
C SER A 136 19.24 21.68 33.72
N LYS A 137 18.46 22.69 34.15
CA LYS A 137 18.92 23.99 34.68
C LYS A 137 19.68 24.85 33.66
N MET A 138 19.63 24.50 32.38
CA MET A 138 20.07 25.37 31.28
C MET A 138 18.96 26.34 30.86
N ALA A 139 19.37 27.48 30.31
CA ALA A 139 18.46 28.51 29.80
C ALA A 139 18.97 29.06 28.46
N PHE A 140 18.05 29.25 27.52
CA PHE A 140 18.32 29.76 26.17
C PHE A 140 17.77 31.18 26.04
N GLN A 141 18.65 32.15 25.83
CA GLN A 141 18.27 33.56 25.66
C GLN A 141 18.20 33.90 24.17
N PHE A 142 17.01 34.26 23.72
CA PHE A 142 16.74 34.76 22.37
C PHE A 142 16.51 36.27 22.40
N ILE A 143 16.98 36.98 21.38
CA ILE A 143 16.76 38.41 21.16
C ILE A 143 16.29 38.68 19.72
N GLU A 144 15.92 39.93 19.43
CA GLU A 144 15.49 40.43 18.11
C GLU A 144 14.17 39.84 17.60
N LEU A 145 13.37 39.25 18.48
CA LEU A 145 12.09 38.64 18.13
C LEU A 145 11.01 39.70 17.82
N ALA A 146 10.45 39.62 16.62
CA ALA A 146 9.24 40.32 16.24
C ALA A 146 8.03 39.77 17.02
N ASP A 147 7.06 40.64 17.33
CA ASP A 147 5.81 40.31 18.04
C ASP A 147 5.97 39.42 19.29
N ARG A 148 7.08 39.64 20.02
CA ARG A 148 7.52 38.91 21.23
C ARG A 148 6.38 38.51 22.16
N ASP A 149 5.45 39.42 22.44
CA ASP A 149 4.41 39.19 23.43
C ASP A 149 3.37 38.15 22.97
N SER A 150 2.95 38.22 21.71
CA SER A 150 2.07 37.23 21.08
C SER A 150 2.75 35.86 20.96
N LEU A 151 4.05 35.85 20.62
CA LEU A 151 4.87 34.64 20.59
C LEU A 151 4.91 33.94 21.96
N VAL A 152 5.20 34.67 23.04
CA VAL A 152 5.26 34.11 24.40
C VAL A 152 3.89 33.58 24.84
N GLU A 153 2.81 34.31 24.59
CA GLU A 153 1.45 33.85 24.94
C GLU A 153 1.08 32.56 24.19
N SER A 154 1.38 32.50 22.90
CA SER A 154 1.20 31.31 22.05
C SER A 154 2.03 30.11 22.53
N LEU A 155 3.30 30.32 22.90
CA LEU A 155 4.17 29.28 23.44
C LEU A 155 3.74 28.81 24.83
N LEU A 156 3.36 29.71 25.73
CA LEU A 156 2.86 29.36 27.06
C LEU A 156 1.53 28.58 27.01
N ALA A 157 0.68 28.86 26.02
CA ALA A 157 -0.52 28.07 25.79
C ALA A 157 -0.19 26.63 25.37
N ARG A 158 0.74 26.42 24.42
CA ARG A 158 1.17 25.09 24.00
C ARG A 158 1.94 24.33 25.09
N LEU A 159 2.79 25.03 25.86
CA LEU A 159 3.50 24.46 27.00
C LEU A 159 2.52 23.88 28.05
N LYS A 160 1.42 24.59 28.34
CA LYS A 160 0.36 24.10 29.22
C LYS A 160 -0.34 22.86 28.66
N GLN A 161 -0.61 22.81 27.35
CA GLN A 161 -1.22 21.64 26.71
C GLN A 161 -0.31 20.42 26.82
N VAL A 162 0.96 20.53 26.42
CA VAL A 162 1.96 19.45 26.48
C VAL A 162 2.15 18.91 27.91
N HIS A 163 2.11 19.78 28.93
CA HIS A 163 2.17 19.36 30.33
C HIS A 163 0.86 18.79 30.89
N ALA A 164 -0.29 19.14 30.32
CA ALA A 164 -1.59 18.56 30.69
C ALA A 164 -1.76 17.15 30.12
N ASP A 165 -1.32 16.93 28.88
CA ASP A 165 -1.38 15.62 28.21
C ASP A 165 -0.38 14.62 28.81
N HIS A 166 0.71 15.10 29.42
CA HIS A 166 1.77 14.28 30.04
C HIS A 166 2.07 14.76 31.48
N PRO A 167 1.19 14.48 32.46
CA PRO A 167 1.36 14.92 33.84
C PRO A 167 2.57 14.23 34.51
N VAL A 168 3.61 15.01 34.81
CA VAL A 168 4.81 14.53 35.48
C VAL A 168 4.57 14.42 36.99
N LEU A 169 4.76 13.22 37.54
CA LEU A 169 4.81 13.00 38.99
C LEU A 169 6.08 13.63 39.57
N TYR A 170 5.93 14.72 40.31
CA TYR A 170 7.00 15.33 41.10
C TYR A 170 7.03 14.72 42.51
N ASP A 171 8.17 14.16 42.90
CA ASP A 171 8.48 13.88 44.31
C ASP A 171 9.52 14.89 44.81
N THR A 172 9.08 15.82 45.64
CA THR A 172 9.83 17.04 46.03
C THR A 172 10.79 16.83 47.21
N THR A 173 11.24 15.59 47.46
CA THR A 173 11.83 15.21 48.77
C THR A 173 13.31 14.78 48.77
N ARG A 174 14.04 14.84 47.64
CA ARG A 174 15.45 14.43 47.58
C ARG A 174 16.35 15.49 46.92
N ASP A 175 16.84 16.40 47.76
CA ASP A 175 18.02 17.22 47.46
C ASP A 175 19.31 16.45 47.80
N GLU A 176 20.45 16.88 47.25
CA GLU A 176 21.81 16.31 47.45
C GLU A 176 22.09 14.88 46.91
N ASP A 177 22.12 14.72 45.57
CA ASP A 177 23.31 14.23 44.84
C ASP A 177 23.08 14.24 43.31
N LEU A 178 23.20 15.42 42.69
CA LEU A 178 22.68 15.69 41.34
C LEU A 178 23.68 15.43 40.20
N THR A 179 24.16 14.19 40.07
CA THR A 179 24.98 13.76 38.89
C THR A 179 24.54 12.45 38.22
N SER A 180 23.73 11.60 38.87
CA SER A 180 23.20 10.36 38.27
C SER A 180 21.70 10.42 37.93
N SER A 181 20.95 11.38 38.50
CA SER A 181 19.47 11.42 38.43
C SER A 181 18.87 11.72 37.05
N VAL A 182 19.67 12.09 36.03
CA VAL A 182 19.16 12.40 34.68
C VAL A 182 18.94 11.12 33.84
N PHE A 183 19.45 9.97 34.27
CA PHE A 183 19.41 8.72 33.50
C PHE A 183 18.80 7.52 34.25
N HIS A 184 18.27 7.71 35.47
CA HIS A 184 17.60 6.66 36.25
C HIS A 184 16.26 7.14 36.80
N SER A 185 15.21 7.09 35.98
CA SER A 185 13.82 7.31 36.45
C SER A 185 12.80 6.41 35.76
N ALA A 186 13.21 5.20 35.35
CA ALA A 186 12.34 4.18 34.76
C ALA A 186 12.42 2.79 35.44
N SER A 187 13.45 2.52 36.27
CA SER A 187 13.78 1.17 36.74
C SER A 187 13.74 0.98 38.27
N MET A 188 12.68 1.45 38.95
CA MET A 188 12.49 1.23 40.40
C MET A 188 11.01 1.09 40.81
N TRP A 189 10.31 0.04 40.37
CA TRP A 189 9.11 -0.48 41.06
C TRP A 189 9.26 -1.97 41.33
N GLY A 190 9.94 -2.29 42.44
CA GLY A 190 10.28 -3.67 42.78
C GLY A 190 10.87 -3.88 44.17
N ASP A 191 10.27 -3.33 45.23
CA ASP A 191 10.20 -3.93 46.59
C ASP A 191 9.44 -2.99 47.55
N HIS A 192 8.13 -3.18 47.70
CA HIS A 192 7.36 -2.63 48.83
C HIS A 192 6.60 -3.75 49.53
N ARG A 193 7.28 -4.39 50.49
CA ARG A 193 6.72 -5.35 51.43
C ARG A 193 5.59 -4.74 52.26
N PHE A 194 4.36 -5.10 51.95
CA PHE A 194 3.22 -4.85 52.84
C PHE A 194 3.30 -5.68 54.13
N GLY A 195 2.81 -5.09 55.21
CA GLY A 195 3.06 -5.56 56.57
C GLY A 195 2.37 -6.87 56.95
N ARG A 196 3.07 -7.63 57.81
CA ARG A 196 2.56 -8.80 58.55
C ARG A 196 1.23 -8.51 59.26
N ILE A 197 0.21 -9.32 58.99
CA ILE A 197 -0.78 -9.72 59.98
C ILE A 197 -0.84 -11.25 59.93
N GLU A 198 -0.58 -11.90 61.07
CA GLU A 198 -0.52 -13.36 61.17
C GLU A 198 -1.92 -13.94 61.42
N MET A 199 -2.33 -14.94 60.63
CA MET A 199 -3.35 -15.89 61.07
C MET A 199 -3.14 -17.30 60.48
N VAL A 200 -2.76 -18.19 61.38
CA VAL A 200 -2.93 -19.67 61.43
C VAL A 200 -3.04 -20.47 60.12
N SER A 201 -2.10 -21.41 59.98
CA SER A 201 -2.04 -22.46 58.97
C SER A 201 -3.25 -23.41 58.90
N SER A 202 -3.56 -23.90 57.69
CA SER A 202 -4.02 -25.27 57.44
C SER A 202 -3.55 -25.73 56.06
N GLN A 203 -3.24 -27.02 55.94
CA GLN A 203 -2.69 -27.64 54.73
C GLN A 203 -3.79 -27.88 53.69
N ASN A 204 -3.47 -27.68 52.41
CA ASN A 204 -3.56 -28.76 51.42
C ASN A 204 -2.88 -28.40 50.10
N SER A 205 -2.39 -29.44 49.43
CA SER A 205 -1.74 -29.43 48.13
C SER A 205 -2.73 -29.27 46.99
N GLU A 206 -2.41 -28.44 46.00
CA GLU A 206 -2.71 -28.73 44.59
C GLU A 206 -1.75 -27.92 43.70
N GLU A 207 -1.16 -28.59 42.71
CA GLU A 207 -0.24 -27.97 41.76
C GLU A 207 -1.03 -27.14 40.75
N ARG A 208 -0.68 -25.87 40.58
CA ARG A 208 -0.99 -25.09 39.38
C ARG A 208 0.27 -24.47 38.83
N GLU A 209 0.48 -24.73 37.55
CA GLU A 209 1.59 -24.20 36.77
C GLU A 209 1.54 -22.66 36.80
N LYS A 210 2.69 -22.05 37.09
CA LYS A 210 2.86 -20.61 36.96
C LYS A 210 3.25 -20.33 35.51
N GLU A 211 2.36 -19.68 34.76
CA GLU A 211 2.70 -19.13 33.46
C GLU A 211 3.93 -18.21 33.59
N MET A 212 4.90 -18.44 32.72
CA MET A 212 6.16 -17.70 32.70
C MET A 212 5.91 -16.37 31.97
N SER A 213 5.67 -15.29 32.72
CA SER A 213 5.68 -13.95 32.15
C SER A 213 7.06 -13.68 31.49
N PRO A 214 7.09 -13.12 30.26
CA PRO A 214 8.34 -12.95 29.53
C PRO A 214 9.28 -11.98 30.26
N GLN A 215 10.43 -12.48 30.72
CA GLN A 215 11.45 -11.64 31.34
C GLN A 215 12.15 -10.79 30.28
N LEU A 216 11.89 -9.49 30.31
CA LEU A 216 12.55 -8.47 29.49
C LEU A 216 14.04 -8.38 29.83
N HIS A 217 14.90 -8.11 28.85
CA HIS A 217 16.35 -8.04 29.06
C HIS A 217 16.79 -6.61 29.46
N PRO A 218 17.34 -6.39 30.68
CA PRO A 218 17.54 -5.04 31.25
C PRO A 218 18.89 -4.39 30.92
N GLU A 219 19.74 -5.01 30.10
CA GLU A 219 21.06 -4.46 29.73
C GLU A 219 21.29 -4.58 28.20
N ALA A 220 22.11 -3.70 27.63
CA ALA A 220 22.54 -3.81 26.23
C ALA A 220 23.40 -5.07 26.01
N LEU A 221 23.19 -5.81 24.92
CA LEU A 221 23.76 -7.17 24.78
C LEU A 221 25.30 -7.20 24.85
N VAL A 222 26.01 -6.19 24.32
CA VAL A 222 27.49 -6.14 24.36
C VAL A 222 28.05 -6.07 25.79
N ALA A 223 27.30 -5.52 26.76
CA ALA A 223 27.76 -5.42 28.15
C ALA A 223 27.95 -6.80 28.80
N GLY A 224 27.07 -7.77 28.48
CA GLY A 224 27.13 -9.13 29.02
C GLY A 224 28.29 -9.97 28.49
N PHE A 225 28.62 -9.86 27.19
CA PHE A 225 29.56 -10.77 26.52
C PHE A 225 31.04 -10.40 26.70
N ARG A 226 31.37 -9.20 27.19
CA ARG A 226 32.77 -8.76 27.38
C ARG A 226 33.58 -9.55 28.43
N ARG A 227 32.97 -10.43 29.24
CA ARG A 227 33.67 -11.16 30.32
C ARG A 227 34.53 -12.36 29.88
N SER A 228 34.58 -12.72 28.59
CA SER A 228 35.21 -13.97 28.13
C SER A 228 36.40 -13.84 27.16
N GLY A 229 36.73 -12.64 26.68
CA GLY A 229 37.77 -12.43 25.67
C GLY A 229 39.14 -12.01 26.23
N SER A 230 40.16 -12.85 26.12
CA SER A 230 41.49 -12.61 26.69
C SER A 230 42.56 -12.19 25.66
N GLN A 231 42.65 -10.89 25.31
CA GLN A 231 43.79 -10.32 24.56
C GLN A 231 44.14 -8.88 25.03
N SER A 232 45.30 -8.35 24.61
CA SER A 232 45.99 -7.19 25.21
C SER A 232 45.14 -5.90 25.26
N PRO A 233 44.71 -5.44 26.46
CA PRO A 233 43.66 -4.43 26.56
C PRO A 233 44.16 -2.96 26.44
N ASP A 234 45.45 -2.69 26.63
CA ASP A 234 45.93 -1.32 26.92
C ASP A 234 45.73 -0.30 25.78
N SER A 235 45.91 -0.68 24.51
CA SER A 235 45.78 0.25 23.38
C SER A 235 44.32 0.63 23.11
N ARG A 236 43.41 -0.34 22.96
CA ARG A 236 41.97 -0.10 22.73
C ARG A 236 41.34 0.64 23.91
N LEU A 237 41.70 0.30 25.15
CA LEU A 237 41.25 1.05 26.32
C LEU A 237 41.74 2.51 26.30
N SER A 238 42.96 2.78 25.83
CA SER A 238 43.47 4.15 25.73
C SER A 238 42.69 5.01 24.72
N ARG A 239 42.32 4.45 23.56
CA ARG A 239 41.59 5.19 22.50
C ARG A 239 40.13 5.46 22.88
N GLU A 240 39.43 4.46 23.43
CA GLU A 240 38.08 4.66 23.98
C GLU A 240 38.08 5.68 25.14
N GLN A 241 39.11 5.68 26.00
CA GLN A 241 39.26 6.70 27.04
C GLN A 241 39.48 8.12 26.47
N ILE A 242 40.22 8.27 25.36
CA ILE A 242 40.38 9.55 24.67
C ILE A 242 39.04 10.03 24.12
N LYS A 243 38.31 9.18 23.39
CA LYS A 243 36.96 9.53 22.89
C LYS A 243 36.03 9.94 24.05
N MET A 244 36.00 9.16 25.14
CA MET A 244 35.20 9.48 26.33
C MET A 244 35.54 10.83 26.97
N ARG A 245 36.83 11.23 27.01
CA ARG A 245 37.24 12.56 27.50
C ARG A 245 36.70 13.66 26.59
N LEU A 246 36.92 13.55 25.28
CA LEU A 246 36.45 14.53 24.29
C LEU A 246 34.91 14.71 24.34
N TRP A 247 34.15 13.63 24.51
CA TRP A 247 32.71 13.69 24.69
C TRP A 247 32.28 14.33 26.02
N ASN A 248 32.99 14.06 27.12
CA ASN A 248 32.71 14.72 28.41
C ASN A 248 33.01 16.23 28.36
N ASP A 249 34.14 16.62 27.77
CA ASP A 249 34.48 18.05 27.56
C ASP A 249 33.41 18.74 26.69
N HIS A 250 32.92 18.05 25.66
CA HIS A 250 31.82 18.53 24.83
C HIS A 250 30.51 18.71 25.62
N PHE A 251 30.14 17.75 26.46
CA PHE A 251 28.91 17.85 27.28
C PHE A 251 28.95 19.02 28.28
N VAL A 252 30.13 19.42 28.76
CA VAL A 252 30.30 20.58 29.65
C VAL A 252 30.10 21.90 28.90
N GLU A 253 30.57 22.03 27.65
CA GLU A 253 30.47 23.27 26.86
C GLU A 253 29.13 23.40 26.10
N TYR A 254 28.56 22.29 25.61
CA TYR A 254 27.39 22.27 24.70
C TYR A 254 26.11 21.64 25.29
N GLY A 255 26.20 21.04 26.47
CA GLY A 255 25.09 20.34 27.13
C GLY A 255 24.99 18.86 26.75
N ARG A 256 24.20 18.09 27.53
CA ARG A 256 24.10 16.61 27.45
C ARG A 256 22.71 16.08 27.05
N THR A 257 21.67 16.91 27.05
CA THR A 257 20.28 16.51 26.74
C THR A 257 19.98 16.70 25.25
N VAL A 258 18.76 16.35 24.80
CA VAL A 258 18.29 16.60 23.42
C VAL A 258 18.43 18.08 23.02
N CYS A 259 18.34 18.98 24.00
CA CYS A 259 18.52 20.42 23.89
C CYS A 259 19.97 20.90 23.71
N MET A 260 20.94 19.99 23.57
CA MET A 260 22.35 20.36 23.36
C MET A 260 22.56 21.25 22.12
N PHE A 261 23.57 22.12 22.20
CA PHE A 261 24.00 22.96 21.09
C PHE A 261 24.73 22.11 20.03
N ARG A 262 24.04 21.78 18.93
CA ARG A 262 24.60 21.01 17.81
C ARG A 262 25.42 21.93 16.90
N THR A 263 26.68 21.58 16.65
CA THR A 263 27.69 22.40 15.96
C THR A 263 28.62 21.54 15.11
N GLU A 264 29.50 22.16 14.33
CA GLU A 264 30.57 21.45 13.60
C GLU A 264 31.46 20.58 14.49
N LYS A 265 31.71 20.99 15.76
CA LYS A 265 32.56 20.24 16.69
C LYS A 265 31.99 18.84 16.98
N ILE A 266 30.68 18.74 17.25
CA ILE A 266 30.04 17.44 17.52
C ILE A 266 29.95 16.57 16.26
N ARG A 267 29.78 17.15 15.06
CA ARG A 267 29.90 16.36 13.82
C ARG A 267 31.26 15.69 13.73
N LYS A 268 32.35 16.41 14.02
CA LYS A 268 33.71 15.85 14.03
C LYS A 268 33.89 14.77 15.11
N LEU A 269 33.28 14.92 16.30
CA LEU A 269 33.29 13.87 17.32
C LEU A 269 32.53 12.61 16.88
N VAL A 270 31.42 12.76 16.15
CA VAL A 270 30.66 11.63 15.58
C VAL A 270 31.42 10.96 14.44
N ALA A 271 32.08 11.74 13.57
CA ALA A 271 32.90 11.22 12.48
C ALA A 271 34.10 10.38 12.95
N MET A 272 34.67 10.70 14.12
CA MET A 272 35.71 9.90 14.80
C MET A 272 35.17 8.65 15.53
N GLY A 273 33.85 8.40 15.46
CA GLY A 273 33.16 7.31 16.14
C GLY A 273 32.76 7.64 17.58
N ILE A 274 31.55 7.24 17.97
CA ILE A 274 31.04 7.43 19.33
C ILE A 274 31.61 6.33 20.25
N PRO A 275 32.03 6.64 21.50
CA PRO A 275 32.41 5.62 22.48
C PRO A 275 31.35 4.56 22.66
N GLU A 276 31.74 3.28 22.75
CA GLU A 276 30.78 2.16 22.80
C GLU A 276 29.73 2.33 23.90
N SER A 277 30.14 2.83 25.08
CA SER A 277 29.26 3.05 26.25
C SER A 277 28.29 4.24 26.13
N LEU A 278 28.42 5.08 25.10
CA LEU A 278 27.55 6.23 24.87
C LEU A 278 26.61 6.06 23.68
N ARG A 279 26.79 5.02 22.83
CA ARG A 279 26.07 4.87 21.55
C ARG A 279 24.56 4.87 21.68
N GLY A 280 23.94 3.89 22.35
CA GLY A 280 22.48 3.84 22.51
C GLY A 280 21.89 5.15 23.05
N LYS A 281 22.54 5.73 24.07
CA LYS A 281 22.14 7.00 24.69
C LYS A 281 22.23 8.19 23.73
N LEU A 282 23.28 8.29 22.93
CA LEU A 282 23.42 9.37 21.93
C LEU A 282 22.52 9.16 20.72
N TRP A 283 22.30 7.91 20.29
CA TRP A 283 21.32 7.58 19.24
C TRP A 283 19.91 8.00 19.66
N LEU A 284 19.51 7.72 20.93
CA LEU A 284 18.23 8.17 21.50
C LEU A 284 18.09 9.70 21.53
N LEU A 285 19.19 10.42 21.82
CA LEU A 285 19.22 11.89 21.88
C LEU A 285 19.25 12.56 20.49
N PHE A 286 19.90 11.95 19.49
CA PHE A 286 20.00 12.49 18.14
C PHE A 286 18.77 12.22 17.28
N SER A 287 18.10 11.09 17.52
CA SER A 287 16.79 10.74 16.97
C SER A 287 15.61 11.37 17.73
N ASP A 288 15.83 11.76 19.00
CA ASP A 288 14.80 12.18 19.97
C ASP A 288 13.79 11.07 20.34
N ALA A 289 14.16 9.80 20.13
CA ALA A 289 13.41 8.64 20.63
C ALA A 289 13.31 8.61 22.17
N VAL A 290 14.19 9.31 22.89
CA VAL A 290 14.11 9.47 24.35
C VAL A 290 12.82 10.18 24.79
N THR A 291 12.31 11.11 24.00
CA THR A 291 11.05 11.83 24.30
C THR A 291 9.86 10.91 24.09
N ASP A 292 9.87 10.09 23.03
CA ASP A 292 8.84 9.09 22.74
C ASP A 292 8.77 8.02 23.84
N LEU A 293 9.92 7.43 24.22
CA LEU A 293 10.07 6.50 25.35
C LEU A 293 9.46 7.08 26.64
N ALA A 294 9.90 8.28 27.03
CA ALA A 294 9.42 8.91 28.25
C ALA A 294 7.93 9.26 28.21
N SER A 295 7.31 9.39 27.03
CA SER A 295 5.88 9.70 26.86
C SER A 295 4.98 8.48 27.00
N HIS A 296 5.52 7.26 26.92
CA HIS A 296 4.74 6.03 26.88
C HIS A 296 5.22 4.97 27.91
N PRO A 297 5.22 5.26 29.23
CA PRO A 297 5.69 4.31 30.24
C PRO A 297 4.94 2.98 30.19
N GLY A 298 5.67 1.86 30.13
CA GLY A 298 5.12 0.50 30.10
C GLY A 298 4.50 0.07 28.76
N TYR A 299 4.51 0.95 27.74
CA TYR A 299 3.90 0.68 26.45
C TYR A 299 4.53 -0.50 25.71
N TYR A 300 5.87 -0.60 25.70
CA TYR A 300 6.57 -1.71 25.06
C TYR A 300 6.24 -3.05 25.75
N GLY A 301 6.21 -3.09 27.09
CA GLY A 301 5.85 -4.29 27.85
C GLY A 301 4.46 -4.82 27.50
N ASN A 302 3.44 -3.95 27.54
CA ASN A 302 2.07 -4.31 27.16
C ASN A 302 2.00 -4.80 25.71
N LEU A 303 2.70 -4.13 24.79
CA LEU A 303 2.72 -4.45 23.37
C LEU A 303 3.41 -5.80 23.08
N VAL A 304 4.44 -6.17 23.85
CA VAL A 304 5.05 -7.51 23.83
C VAL A 304 4.05 -8.56 24.31
N GLU A 305 3.36 -8.34 25.44
CA GLU A 305 2.34 -9.25 25.95
C GLU A 305 1.17 -9.44 24.96
N GLU A 306 0.73 -8.36 24.30
CA GLU A 306 -0.33 -8.41 23.29
C GLU A 306 0.12 -9.09 21.99
N SER A 307 1.40 -8.97 21.59
CA SER A 307 1.86 -9.44 20.27
C SER A 307 2.44 -10.86 20.26
N MET A 308 3.04 -11.30 21.36
CA MET A 308 3.67 -12.62 21.47
C MET A 308 2.65 -13.77 21.38
N GLY A 309 3.02 -14.84 20.69
CA GLY A 309 2.18 -16.04 20.51
C GLY A 309 1.11 -15.95 19.43
N LYS A 310 0.94 -14.79 18.76
CA LYS A 310 0.14 -14.68 17.53
C LYS A 310 0.92 -15.28 16.35
N CYS A 311 0.29 -16.16 15.58
CA CYS A 311 0.85 -16.67 14.32
C CYS A 311 0.20 -15.95 13.13
N CYS A 312 1.01 -15.28 12.32
CA CYS A 312 0.66 -14.72 11.03
C CYS A 312 1.88 -14.72 10.09
N LEU A 313 1.68 -14.42 8.80
CA LEU A 313 2.75 -14.36 7.81
C LEU A 313 3.95 -13.52 8.29
N VAL A 314 3.67 -12.33 8.83
CA VAL A 314 4.70 -11.41 9.37
C VAL A 314 5.56 -12.07 10.46
N THR A 315 4.97 -12.82 11.38
CA THR A 315 5.75 -13.53 12.41
C THR A 315 6.57 -14.68 11.83
N GLU A 316 6.07 -15.39 10.81
CA GLU A 316 6.84 -16.44 10.13
C GLU A 316 8.04 -15.87 9.36
N GLU A 317 7.89 -14.70 8.75
CA GLU A 317 8.99 -13.97 8.12
C GLU A 317 10.04 -13.49 9.11
N ILE A 318 9.61 -13.01 10.29
CA ILE A 318 10.51 -12.68 11.40
C ILE A 318 11.30 -13.92 11.84
N GLU A 319 10.66 -15.04 12.15
CA GLU A 319 11.33 -16.28 12.61
C GLU A 319 12.40 -16.78 11.64
N ARG A 320 12.10 -16.76 10.34
CA ARG A 320 13.03 -17.10 9.25
C ARG A 320 14.28 -16.21 9.24
N ASP A 321 14.12 -14.96 9.68
CA ASP A 321 15.13 -13.92 9.58
C ASP A 321 16.01 -13.79 10.84
N LEU A 322 15.50 -14.18 12.02
CA LEU A 322 16.24 -14.07 13.29
C LEU A 322 17.64 -14.70 13.21
N HIS A 323 17.74 -15.94 12.73
CA HIS A 323 19.00 -16.69 12.72
C HIS A 323 20.01 -16.25 11.65
N ARG A 324 19.59 -15.43 10.68
CA ARG A 324 20.48 -14.78 9.69
C ARG A 324 20.89 -13.36 10.08
N SER A 325 20.56 -12.91 11.29
CA SER A 325 20.80 -11.53 11.75
C SER A 325 22.09 -11.42 12.58
N LEU A 326 23.15 -10.88 11.97
CA LEU A 326 24.52 -10.84 12.55
C LEU A 326 24.98 -12.20 13.13
N PRO A 327 24.95 -13.31 12.34
CA PRO A 327 25.12 -14.68 12.84
C PRO A 327 26.50 -14.95 13.47
N GLU A 328 27.52 -14.19 13.08
CA GLU A 328 28.87 -14.27 13.65
C GLU A 328 28.98 -13.63 15.04
N HIS A 329 28.06 -12.73 15.42
CA HIS A 329 28.16 -12.00 16.68
C HIS A 329 27.66 -12.85 17.86
N PRO A 330 28.44 -13.03 18.95
CA PRO A 330 28.09 -13.92 20.06
C PRO A 330 26.73 -13.65 20.72
N ALA A 331 26.22 -12.41 20.64
CA ALA A 331 24.90 -12.07 21.16
C ALA A 331 23.73 -12.78 20.46
N PHE A 332 23.85 -13.05 19.15
CA PHE A 332 22.79 -13.69 18.35
C PHE A 332 23.03 -15.19 18.11
N GLN A 333 24.11 -15.74 18.64
CA GLN A 333 24.33 -17.19 18.77
C GLN A 333 23.64 -17.78 20.02
N ASN A 334 23.07 -16.92 20.87
CA ASN A 334 22.41 -17.29 22.12
C ASN A 334 20.90 -16.98 22.07
N GLU A 335 20.11 -17.86 22.68
CA GLU A 335 18.64 -17.77 22.70
C GLU A 335 18.14 -16.45 23.31
N THR A 336 18.86 -15.86 24.28
CA THR A 336 18.54 -14.56 24.89
C THR A 336 18.49 -13.42 23.86
N GLY A 337 19.50 -13.31 22.99
CA GLY A 337 19.58 -12.23 21.99
C GLY A 337 18.58 -12.44 20.85
N ILE A 338 18.39 -13.70 20.43
CA ILE A 338 17.36 -14.08 19.45
C ILE A 338 15.94 -13.82 20.00
N ALA A 339 15.70 -14.07 21.29
CA ALA A 339 14.43 -13.78 21.93
C ALA A 339 14.16 -12.27 22.09
N ALA A 340 15.18 -11.46 22.40
CA ALA A 340 15.05 -10.00 22.41
C ALA A 340 14.76 -9.44 21.01
N LEU A 341 15.49 -9.92 19.99
CA LEU A 341 15.26 -9.55 18.58
C LEU A 341 13.83 -9.88 18.12
N ARG A 342 13.35 -11.09 18.46
CA ARG A 342 11.97 -11.53 18.22
C ARG A 342 10.95 -10.59 18.86
N ARG A 343 11.11 -10.27 20.16
CA ARG A 343 10.17 -9.39 20.88
C ARG A 343 10.10 -8.00 20.26
N VAL A 344 11.25 -7.37 19.98
CA VAL A 344 11.28 -6.01 19.41
C VAL A 344 10.65 -5.96 18.02
N LEU A 345 10.99 -6.90 17.13
CA LEU A 345 10.43 -6.95 15.77
C LEU A 345 8.93 -7.23 15.76
N THR A 346 8.47 -8.22 16.54
CA THR A 346 7.05 -8.60 16.63
C THR A 346 6.21 -7.51 17.30
N ALA A 347 6.73 -6.86 18.34
CA ALA A 347 6.08 -5.71 18.96
C ALA A 347 5.96 -4.53 17.97
N TYR A 348 7.03 -4.19 17.24
CA TYR A 348 6.98 -3.12 16.24
C TYR A 348 5.95 -3.41 15.13
N ALA A 349 5.98 -4.62 14.57
CA ALA A 349 5.02 -5.05 13.56
C ALA A 349 3.58 -4.99 14.06
N HIS A 350 3.34 -5.26 15.36
CA HIS A 350 2.02 -5.11 15.95
C HIS A 350 1.62 -3.64 16.17
N ARG A 351 2.55 -2.77 16.58
CA ARG A 351 2.31 -1.33 16.75
C ARG A 351 1.89 -0.65 15.46
N ASN A 352 2.57 -0.97 14.35
CA ASN A 352 2.29 -0.34 13.05
C ASN A 352 2.09 -1.39 11.96
N PRO A 353 0.89 -2.00 11.86
CA PRO A 353 0.57 -2.99 10.84
C PRO A 353 0.64 -2.47 9.39
N ARG A 354 0.66 -1.14 9.17
CA ARG A 354 0.84 -0.52 7.84
C ARG A 354 2.27 -0.69 7.30
N ILE A 355 3.25 -0.77 8.21
CA ILE A 355 4.65 -1.07 7.90
C ILE A 355 4.92 -2.56 8.13
N GLY A 356 4.40 -3.13 9.22
CA GLY A 356 4.56 -4.53 9.57
C GLY A 356 6.02 -4.88 9.81
N TYR A 357 6.53 -5.86 9.06
CA TYR A 357 7.93 -6.23 9.01
C TYR A 357 8.44 -6.14 7.57
N CYS A 358 9.64 -5.59 7.42
CA CYS A 358 10.36 -5.53 6.15
C CYS A 358 11.73 -6.17 6.32
N GLN A 359 12.10 -7.06 5.40
CA GLN A 359 13.44 -7.64 5.36
C GLN A 359 14.50 -6.52 5.34
N SER A 360 15.53 -6.63 6.19
CA SER A 360 16.54 -5.61 6.60
C SER A 360 16.28 -4.97 7.96
N MET A 361 15.02 -4.90 8.43
CA MET A 361 14.73 -4.40 9.80
C MET A 361 15.38 -5.26 10.88
N ASN A 362 15.51 -6.57 10.65
CA ASN A 362 16.22 -7.51 11.52
C ASN A 362 17.70 -7.13 11.71
N ILE A 363 18.42 -6.76 10.64
CA ILE A 363 19.83 -6.36 10.72
C ILE A 363 19.99 -5.07 11.53
N LEU A 364 19.14 -4.08 11.28
CA LEU A 364 19.12 -2.83 12.05
C LEU A 364 18.79 -3.09 13.52
N THR A 365 17.73 -3.85 13.81
CA THR A 365 17.31 -4.15 15.19
C THR A 365 18.36 -4.94 15.96
N SER A 366 19.04 -5.88 15.30
CA SER A 366 20.19 -6.58 15.88
C SER A 366 21.29 -5.60 16.29
N LEU A 367 21.65 -4.61 15.46
CA LEU A 367 22.62 -3.58 15.85
C LEU A 367 22.13 -2.75 17.04
N LEU A 368 20.87 -2.32 17.05
CA LEU A 368 20.31 -1.49 18.13
C LEU A 368 20.40 -2.22 19.48
N LEU A 369 20.05 -3.51 19.52
CA LEU A 369 20.15 -4.36 20.73
C LEU A 369 21.59 -4.60 21.22
N LEU A 370 22.62 -4.34 20.40
CA LEU A 370 24.01 -4.40 20.87
C LEU A 370 24.36 -3.23 21.79
N TYR A 371 23.78 -2.04 21.55
CA TYR A 371 24.22 -0.77 22.16
C TYR A 371 23.16 -0.05 23.00
N ALA A 372 21.91 -0.52 23.00
CA ALA A 372 20.79 0.01 23.77
C ALA A 372 20.08 -1.11 24.55
N GLU A 373 19.33 -0.75 25.59
CA GLU A 373 18.43 -1.67 26.30
C GLU A 373 17.27 -2.12 25.38
N GLU A 374 16.54 -3.18 25.73
CA GLU A 374 15.54 -3.78 24.84
C GLU A 374 14.42 -2.81 24.43
N GLU A 375 13.86 -2.07 25.39
CA GLU A 375 12.84 -1.05 25.13
C GLU A 375 13.43 0.18 24.41
N GLU A 376 14.67 0.58 24.73
CA GLU A 376 15.37 1.66 24.03
C GLU A 376 15.57 1.31 22.54
N ALA A 377 15.95 0.06 22.23
CA ALA A 377 16.12 -0.44 20.88
C ALA A 377 14.79 -0.45 20.10
N PHE A 378 13.67 -0.75 20.76
CA PHE A 378 12.33 -0.61 20.18
C PHE A 378 12.00 0.84 19.81
N TRP A 379 12.23 1.81 20.70
CA TRP A 379 11.97 3.23 20.40
C TRP A 379 12.93 3.80 19.35
N LEU A 380 14.18 3.33 19.30
CA LEU A 380 15.10 3.62 18.22
C LEU A 380 14.59 3.07 16.88
N LEU A 381 14.09 1.83 16.83
CA LEU A 381 13.48 1.25 15.62
C LEU A 381 12.26 2.06 15.16
N VAL A 382 11.38 2.47 16.09
CA VAL A 382 10.25 3.38 15.80
C VAL A 382 10.74 4.69 15.19
N ALA A 383 11.76 5.33 15.77
CA ALA A 383 12.30 6.57 15.22
C ALA A 383 12.97 6.39 13.85
N VAL A 384 13.66 5.27 13.62
CA VAL A 384 14.26 4.94 12.33
C VAL A 384 13.18 4.76 11.26
N CYS A 385 12.23 3.84 11.46
CA CYS A 385 11.25 3.45 10.45
C CYS A 385 10.17 4.51 10.20
N GLU A 386 9.72 5.23 11.23
CA GLU A 386 8.59 6.17 11.09
C GLU A 386 9.02 7.61 10.78
N ARG A 387 10.25 8.00 11.18
CA ARG A 387 10.71 9.40 11.13
C ARG A 387 11.99 9.62 10.34
N MET A 388 13.03 8.79 10.50
CA MET A 388 14.33 9.04 9.84
C MET A 388 14.43 8.45 8.43
N LEU A 389 13.80 7.31 8.18
CA LEU A 389 13.73 6.60 6.90
C LEU A 389 12.27 6.44 6.45
N PRO A 390 11.56 7.55 6.15
CA PRO A 390 10.15 7.49 5.79
C PRO A 390 9.95 6.64 4.53
N ASP A 391 9.02 5.68 4.64
CA ASP A 391 8.52 4.85 3.54
C ASP A 391 9.57 3.87 2.97
N TYR A 392 10.69 3.66 3.69
CA TYR A 392 11.74 2.68 3.34
C TYR A 392 11.29 1.23 3.57
N PHE A 393 10.56 1.00 4.66
CA PHE A 393 10.21 -0.34 5.15
C PHE A 393 8.76 -0.73 4.86
N ASN A 394 8.10 -0.08 3.91
CA ASN A 394 6.82 -0.56 3.40
C ASN A 394 7.04 -1.70 2.39
N HIS A 395 5.97 -2.43 2.06
CA HIS A 395 6.03 -3.60 1.17
C HIS A 395 6.61 -3.32 -0.23
N ARG A 396 6.50 -2.07 -0.73
CA ARG A 396 7.05 -1.62 -2.02
C ARG A 396 8.44 -0.96 -1.92
N VAL A 397 8.99 -0.81 -0.70
CA VAL A 397 10.26 -0.11 -0.37
C VAL A 397 10.44 1.25 -1.06
N ILE A 398 9.34 2.01 -1.21
CA ILE A 398 9.29 3.22 -2.07
C ILE A 398 10.34 4.26 -1.66
N GLY A 399 10.48 4.55 -0.36
CA GLY A 399 11.43 5.55 0.12
C GLY A 399 12.89 5.20 -0.22
N ALA A 400 13.25 3.92 -0.15
CA ALA A 400 14.61 3.46 -0.47
C ALA A 400 14.90 3.54 -1.99
N GLN A 401 13.93 3.21 -2.83
CA GLN A 401 14.05 3.34 -4.29
C GLN A 401 14.04 4.79 -4.78
N VAL A 402 13.33 5.68 -4.07
CA VAL A 402 13.42 7.13 -4.31
C VAL A 402 14.82 7.62 -4.01
N ASP A 403 15.41 7.24 -2.87
CA ASP A 403 16.76 7.67 -2.51
C ASP A 403 17.84 7.02 -3.38
N GLN A 404 17.67 5.77 -3.82
CA GLN A 404 18.46 5.14 -4.89
C GLN A 404 18.44 5.98 -6.18
N SER A 405 17.27 6.46 -6.59
CA SER A 405 17.13 7.31 -7.78
C SER A 405 17.75 8.71 -7.59
N VAL A 406 17.63 9.28 -6.39
CA VAL A 406 18.32 10.54 -6.01
C VAL A 406 19.83 10.34 -6.03
N PHE A 407 20.33 9.19 -5.59
CA PHE A 407 21.74 8.84 -5.61
C PHE A 407 22.27 8.73 -7.03
N GLU A 408 21.51 8.13 -7.95
CA GLU A 408 21.87 8.09 -9.37
C GLU A 408 22.00 9.50 -9.99
N GLU A 409 21.10 10.43 -9.67
CA GLU A 409 21.21 11.82 -10.13
C GLU A 409 22.38 12.56 -9.45
N LEU A 410 22.69 12.26 -8.17
CA LEU A 410 23.89 12.76 -7.50
C LEU A 410 25.20 12.22 -8.09
N ILE A 411 25.26 10.95 -8.52
CA ILE A 411 26.41 10.38 -9.24
C ILE A 411 26.64 11.17 -10.54
N LYS A 412 25.58 11.42 -11.32
CA LYS A 412 25.64 12.23 -12.55
C LYS A 412 26.12 13.67 -12.29
N GLU A 413 25.74 14.27 -11.16
CA GLU A 413 26.13 15.64 -10.81
C GLU A 413 27.52 15.77 -10.15
N GLN A 414 28.05 14.72 -9.51
CA GLN A 414 29.27 14.81 -8.68
C GLN A 414 30.42 13.93 -9.18
N LEU A 415 30.13 12.84 -9.89
CA LEU A 415 31.09 11.92 -10.48
C LEU A 415 30.81 11.77 -11.99
N PRO A 416 30.81 12.87 -12.78
CA PRO A 416 30.39 12.85 -14.18
C PRO A 416 31.26 11.93 -15.04
N GLU A 417 32.57 11.85 -14.75
CA GLU A 417 33.49 10.97 -15.48
C GLU A 417 33.10 9.49 -15.32
N LEU A 418 32.67 9.07 -14.12
CA LEU A 418 32.17 7.72 -13.86
C LEU A 418 30.81 7.49 -14.57
N ALA A 419 29.93 8.49 -14.55
CA ALA A 419 28.62 8.43 -15.20
C ALA A 419 28.68 8.41 -16.74
N GLU A 420 29.73 8.97 -17.35
CA GLU A 420 29.96 8.89 -18.80
C GLU A 420 30.53 7.54 -19.24
N HIS A 421 31.38 6.92 -18.42
CA HIS A 421 31.97 5.60 -18.71
C HIS A 421 31.00 4.43 -18.42
N MET A 422 30.20 4.52 -17.36
CA MET A 422 29.18 3.51 -17.07
C MET A 422 27.90 3.78 -17.88
N HIS A 423 27.81 3.17 -19.06
CA HIS A 423 26.66 3.31 -19.98
C HIS A 423 25.30 2.91 -19.38
N ASP A 424 25.29 2.09 -18.33
CA ASP A 424 24.11 1.85 -17.50
C ASP A 424 24.48 1.94 -16.01
N LEU A 425 23.75 2.78 -15.27
CA LEU A 425 23.90 2.92 -13.82
C LEU A 425 22.94 1.99 -13.05
N SER A 426 22.09 1.22 -13.72
CA SER A 426 21.15 0.28 -13.08
C SER A 426 21.85 -0.76 -12.20
N ALA A 427 23.08 -1.16 -12.58
CA ALA A 427 23.96 -1.99 -11.78
C ALA A 427 24.30 -1.33 -10.43
N LEU A 428 24.79 -0.09 -10.44
CA LEU A 428 25.08 0.68 -9.22
C LEU A 428 23.81 0.99 -8.42
N ALA A 429 22.67 1.18 -9.09
CA ALA A 429 21.38 1.34 -8.44
C ALA A 429 21.02 0.08 -7.63
N SER A 430 21.07 -1.11 -8.23
CA SER A 430 20.78 -2.39 -7.54
C SER A 430 21.64 -2.58 -6.29
N ILE A 431 22.94 -2.28 -6.40
CA ILE A 431 23.90 -2.36 -5.29
C ILE A 431 23.55 -1.35 -4.19
N SER A 432 23.39 -0.08 -4.53
CA SER A 432 23.17 1.00 -3.57
C SER A 432 21.85 0.91 -2.81
N LEU A 433 20.84 0.22 -3.36
CA LEU A 433 19.61 -0.08 -2.62
C LEU A 433 19.89 -0.85 -1.32
N SER A 434 20.84 -1.80 -1.32
CA SER A 434 21.26 -2.52 -0.11
C SER A 434 21.95 -1.61 0.91
N TRP A 435 22.70 -0.61 0.43
CA TRP A 435 23.40 0.38 1.26
C TRP A 435 22.39 1.24 2.01
N PHE A 436 21.33 1.68 1.32
CA PHE A 436 20.24 2.48 1.89
C PHE A 436 19.35 1.67 2.85
N LEU A 437 18.97 0.44 2.50
CA LEU A 437 18.10 -0.41 3.34
C LEU A 437 18.75 -0.87 4.64
N THR A 438 20.07 -1.11 4.63
CA THR A 438 20.81 -1.65 5.80
C THR A 438 21.74 -0.63 6.46
N LEU A 439 21.81 0.61 5.96
CA LEU A 439 22.79 1.62 6.40
C LEU A 439 24.24 1.07 6.36
N PHE A 440 24.59 0.43 5.24
CA PHE A 440 25.83 -0.32 5.00
C PHE A 440 26.08 -1.55 5.90
N LEU A 441 25.21 -1.90 6.86
CA LEU A 441 25.48 -2.99 7.84
C LEU A 441 25.66 -4.38 7.22
N SER A 442 25.10 -4.66 6.04
CA SER A 442 25.19 -5.98 5.41
C SER A 442 26.40 -6.15 4.47
N ILE A 443 27.21 -5.11 4.26
CA ILE A 443 28.25 -5.08 3.21
C ILE A 443 29.62 -4.61 3.68
N MET A 444 29.77 -4.22 4.95
CA MET A 444 31.04 -3.79 5.52
C MET A 444 31.23 -4.37 6.93
N PRO A 445 32.47 -4.50 7.44
CA PRO A 445 32.72 -5.03 8.77
C PRO A 445 31.96 -4.25 9.87
N LEU A 446 31.35 -4.98 10.83
CA LEU A 446 30.48 -4.40 11.85
C LEU A 446 31.11 -3.21 12.58
N GLU A 447 32.35 -3.33 13.03
CA GLU A 447 33.08 -2.27 13.75
C GLU A 447 33.25 -0.98 12.92
N SER A 448 33.29 -1.09 11.58
CA SER A 448 33.28 0.04 10.65
C SER A 448 31.86 0.57 10.44
N ALA A 449 30.88 -0.33 10.24
CA ALA A 449 29.48 0.02 10.01
C ALA A 449 28.85 0.82 11.17
N VAL A 450 29.23 0.54 12.42
CA VAL A 450 28.68 1.28 13.57
C VAL A 450 29.03 2.78 13.50
N ASN A 451 30.21 3.15 12.97
CA ASN A 451 30.57 4.57 12.79
C ASN A 451 29.74 5.26 11.68
N VAL A 452 29.29 4.51 10.67
CA VAL A 452 28.34 4.99 9.66
C VAL A 452 26.96 5.23 10.29
N VAL A 453 26.52 4.32 11.17
CA VAL A 453 25.26 4.47 11.90
C VAL A 453 25.30 5.61 12.93
N ASP A 454 26.44 5.82 13.61
CA ASP A 454 26.69 6.99 14.45
C ASP A 454 26.45 8.31 13.64
N CYS A 455 26.98 8.37 12.41
CA CYS A 455 26.78 9.49 11.49
C CYS A 455 25.33 9.63 11.01
N PHE A 456 24.67 8.51 10.68
CA PHE A 456 23.25 8.51 10.30
C PHE A 456 22.35 9.03 11.41
N PHE A 457 22.56 8.64 12.67
CA PHE A 457 21.77 9.20 13.78
C PHE A 457 22.00 10.72 13.93
N TYR A 458 23.24 11.20 13.72
CA TYR A 458 23.58 12.61 13.92
C TYR A 458 23.21 13.56 12.76
N ASP A 459 23.44 13.20 11.48
CA ASP A 459 23.15 14.05 10.30
C ASP A 459 22.02 13.49 9.40
N GLY A 460 21.50 12.29 9.69
CA GLY A 460 20.43 11.64 8.93
C GLY A 460 20.95 10.93 7.66
N ILE A 461 20.00 10.58 6.78
CA ILE A 461 20.25 9.90 5.50
C ILE A 461 21.28 10.62 4.60
N LYS A 462 21.48 11.94 4.78
CA LYS A 462 22.52 12.71 4.09
C LYS A 462 23.91 12.07 4.23
N ALA A 463 24.25 11.57 5.41
CA ALA A 463 25.54 10.92 5.65
C ALA A 463 25.73 9.66 4.79
N ILE A 464 24.65 8.92 4.51
CA ILE A 464 24.66 7.71 3.66
C ILE A 464 24.89 8.07 2.20
N PHE A 465 24.23 9.12 1.69
CA PHE A 465 24.51 9.66 0.35
C PHE A 465 25.97 10.11 0.19
N GLN A 466 26.48 10.87 1.17
CA GLN A 466 27.85 11.40 1.15
C GLN A 466 28.87 10.26 1.17
N LEU A 467 28.69 9.27 2.06
CA LEU A 467 29.53 8.09 2.13
C LEU A 467 29.47 7.26 0.83
N GLY A 468 28.29 7.05 0.26
CA GLY A 468 28.12 6.34 -1.01
C GLY A 468 28.87 7.02 -2.17
N LEU A 469 28.84 8.36 -2.25
CA LEU A 469 29.62 9.10 -3.25
C LEU A 469 31.13 8.93 -3.00
N ALA A 470 31.60 8.99 -1.76
CA ALA A 470 33.01 8.78 -1.42
C ALA A 470 33.49 7.34 -1.73
N VAL A 471 32.65 6.32 -1.51
CA VAL A 471 32.95 4.93 -1.89
C VAL A 471 33.07 4.80 -3.42
N LEU A 472 32.17 5.40 -4.20
CA LEU A 472 32.25 5.37 -5.65
C LEU A 472 33.45 6.15 -6.20
N GLU A 473 33.74 7.33 -5.65
CA GLU A 473 34.90 8.14 -6.02
C GLU A 473 36.22 7.40 -5.75
N ALA A 474 36.37 6.80 -4.56
CA ALA A 474 37.56 6.04 -4.18
C ALA A 474 37.83 4.82 -5.07
N ASN A 475 36.82 4.34 -5.81
CA ASN A 475 36.92 3.20 -6.72
C ASN A 475 36.73 3.61 -8.20
N ALA A 476 36.70 4.91 -8.52
CA ALA A 476 36.30 5.39 -9.84
C ALA A 476 37.17 4.86 -10.98
N GLU A 477 38.50 4.77 -10.80
CA GLU A 477 39.43 4.21 -11.80
C GLU A 477 39.16 2.72 -12.06
N ASP A 478 39.06 1.91 -11.00
CA ASP A 478 38.76 0.48 -11.08
C ASP A 478 37.38 0.24 -11.72
N LEU A 479 36.36 1.04 -11.35
CA LEU A 479 35.01 0.96 -11.91
C LEU A 479 34.96 1.34 -13.40
N CYS A 480 35.64 2.41 -13.82
CA CYS A 480 35.74 2.79 -15.23
C CYS A 480 36.50 1.74 -16.07
N SER A 481 37.34 0.91 -15.44
CA SER A 481 38.03 -0.22 -16.09
C SER A 481 37.20 -1.51 -16.18
N SER A 482 36.08 -1.59 -15.44
CA SER A 482 35.23 -2.78 -15.37
C SER A 482 34.51 -3.05 -16.70
N LYS A 483 34.35 -4.34 -17.03
CA LYS A 483 33.77 -4.77 -18.32
C LYS A 483 32.29 -5.14 -18.24
N ASP A 484 31.81 -5.39 -17.03
CA ASP A 484 30.47 -5.86 -16.74
C ASP A 484 30.11 -5.58 -15.27
N ASP A 485 28.82 -5.60 -14.97
CA ASP A 485 28.25 -5.31 -13.65
C ASP A 485 28.81 -6.22 -12.55
N SER A 486 29.20 -7.46 -12.89
CA SER A 486 29.75 -8.41 -11.92
C SER A 486 31.17 -8.03 -11.50
N GLN A 487 31.96 -7.43 -12.38
CA GLN A 487 33.26 -6.86 -12.03
C GLN A 487 33.11 -5.59 -11.18
N ALA A 488 32.17 -4.71 -11.51
CA ALA A 488 31.88 -3.52 -10.68
C ALA A 488 31.42 -3.91 -9.26
N LEU A 489 30.54 -4.93 -9.16
CA LEU A 489 30.17 -5.59 -7.91
C LEU A 489 31.38 -6.10 -7.12
N MET A 490 32.28 -6.84 -7.78
CA MET A 490 33.49 -7.39 -7.13
C MET A 490 34.44 -6.31 -6.63
N VAL A 491 34.64 -5.22 -7.39
CA VAL A 491 35.45 -4.07 -6.98
C VAL A 491 34.89 -3.44 -5.70
N LEU A 492 33.59 -3.13 -5.68
CA LEU A 492 32.93 -2.48 -4.55
C LEU A 492 32.91 -3.37 -3.31
N SER A 493 32.50 -4.63 -3.44
CA SER A 493 32.50 -5.58 -2.32
C SER A 493 33.90 -5.78 -1.75
N ARG A 494 34.92 -5.94 -2.61
CA ARG A 494 36.33 -6.04 -2.19
C ARG A 494 36.75 -4.80 -1.41
N PHE A 495 36.44 -3.60 -1.89
CA PHE A 495 36.78 -2.35 -1.18
C PHE A 495 36.11 -2.29 0.19
N LEU A 496 34.80 -2.52 0.25
CA LEU A 496 33.98 -2.43 1.46
C LEU A 496 34.40 -3.46 2.54
N ASP A 497 34.74 -4.70 2.14
CA ASP A 497 35.30 -5.73 3.04
C ASP A 497 36.67 -5.33 3.64
N HIS A 498 37.43 -4.46 2.96
CA HIS A 498 38.75 -3.98 3.41
C HIS A 498 38.69 -2.66 4.21
N ILE A 499 37.51 -2.04 4.38
CA ILE A 499 37.34 -0.87 5.26
C ILE A 499 37.39 -1.32 6.72
N LYS A 500 38.38 -0.81 7.46
CA LYS A 500 38.56 -1.12 8.88
C LYS A 500 38.33 0.11 9.75
N SER A 501 38.03 -0.14 11.01
CA SER A 501 38.23 0.83 12.07
C SER A 501 39.58 0.54 12.72
N GLU A 502 40.39 1.57 12.96
CA GLU A 502 41.60 1.49 13.81
C GLU A 502 41.37 0.89 15.22
N ASP A 503 40.12 0.73 15.69
CA ASP A 503 39.81 0.03 16.95
C ASP A 503 39.82 -1.51 16.83
N SER A 504 39.97 -2.06 15.63
CA SER A 504 39.76 -3.48 15.33
C SER A 504 40.95 -4.39 15.70
N PRO A 505 40.76 -5.47 16.46
CA PRO A 505 41.84 -6.37 16.86
C PRO A 505 42.07 -7.53 15.87
N GLY A 506 43.19 -7.50 15.14
CA GLY A 506 43.76 -8.69 14.51
C GLY A 506 43.33 -8.99 13.05
N PRO A 507 43.72 -10.17 12.51
CA PRO A 507 43.42 -10.56 11.14
C PRO A 507 41.92 -10.83 10.94
N PRO A 508 41.39 -10.68 9.72
CA PRO A 508 39.95 -10.58 9.48
C PRO A 508 39.18 -11.83 9.89
N LEU A 509 38.11 -11.62 10.66
CA LEU A 509 36.93 -12.49 10.60
C LEU A 509 36.31 -12.27 9.21
N GLY A 510 36.27 -13.34 8.42
CA GLY A 510 35.96 -13.26 7.00
C GLY A 510 34.47 -13.07 6.75
N SER A 511 34.12 -11.89 6.22
CA SER A 511 32.82 -11.61 5.61
C SER A 511 32.42 -12.73 4.63
N HIS A 512 31.14 -13.09 4.64
CA HIS A 512 30.57 -14.21 3.86
C HIS A 512 30.65 -14.06 2.32
N HIS A 513 31.26 -12.99 1.80
CA HIS A 513 31.40 -12.69 0.37
C HIS A 513 32.77 -13.02 -0.23
N ALA A 514 33.68 -13.66 0.51
CA ALA A 514 35.03 -14.03 0.05
C ALA A 514 35.08 -15.18 -0.99
N PHE A 515 34.47 -14.97 -2.17
CA PHE A 515 34.62 -15.80 -3.37
C PHE A 515 35.82 -15.33 -4.23
N PHE A 516 37.02 -15.28 -3.66
CA PHE A 516 38.23 -14.89 -4.40
C PHE A 516 39.36 -15.91 -4.29
N SER A 517 39.98 -16.21 -5.43
CA SER A 517 41.11 -17.11 -5.54
C SER A 517 42.39 -16.51 -4.96
N ASP A 518 43.22 -17.38 -4.40
CA ASP A 518 44.43 -17.13 -3.60
C ASP A 518 45.62 -16.53 -4.40
N GLY A 519 45.43 -15.37 -5.05
CA GLY A 519 46.42 -14.86 -6.03
C GLY A 519 46.30 -13.40 -6.50
N GLN A 520 45.65 -12.51 -5.76
CA GLN A 520 45.56 -11.08 -6.11
C GLN A 520 46.28 -10.19 -5.09
N GLU A 521 46.83 -9.06 -5.54
CA GLU A 521 47.61 -8.14 -4.69
C GLU A 521 46.79 -7.58 -3.51
N PRO A 522 47.41 -7.37 -2.33
CA PRO A 522 46.71 -6.88 -1.15
C PRO A 522 46.16 -5.47 -1.38
N CYS A 523 44.83 -5.33 -1.26
CA CYS A 523 44.13 -4.05 -1.35
C CYS A 523 44.57 -3.12 -0.20
N PRO A 524 44.81 -1.81 -0.44
CA PRO A 524 45.13 -0.87 0.64
C PRO A 524 43.96 -0.76 1.63
N VAL A 525 44.25 -1.00 2.91
CA VAL A 525 43.27 -0.85 3.99
C VAL A 525 42.96 0.63 4.17
N THR A 526 41.67 0.97 4.07
CA THR A 526 41.15 2.32 4.30
C THR A 526 40.52 2.39 5.70
N ASP A 527 40.84 3.41 6.49
CA ASP A 527 40.16 3.63 7.77
C ASP A 527 38.80 4.31 7.55
N ILE A 528 37.78 3.87 8.30
CA ILE A 528 36.42 4.37 8.19
C ILE A 528 36.27 5.84 8.61
N ALA A 529 37.04 6.33 9.60
CA ALA A 529 36.96 7.73 10.02
C ALA A 529 37.60 8.66 8.98
N ASP A 530 38.61 8.17 8.25
CA ASP A 530 39.15 8.86 7.08
C ASP A 530 38.10 8.95 5.96
N LEU A 531 37.50 7.83 5.57
CA LEU A 531 36.46 7.80 4.53
C LEU A 531 35.24 8.66 4.88
N ILE A 532 34.78 8.64 6.14
CA ILE A 532 33.68 9.50 6.62
C ILE A 532 34.07 10.98 6.55
N ARG A 533 35.28 11.36 7.00
CA ARG A 533 35.74 12.75 6.92
C ARG A 533 35.80 13.23 5.47
N ASP A 534 36.44 12.45 4.60
CA ASP A 534 36.57 12.77 3.18
C ASP A 534 35.17 12.92 2.53
N SER A 535 34.20 12.10 2.92
CA SER A 535 32.80 12.23 2.47
C SER A 535 32.14 13.55 2.88
N TYR A 536 32.42 14.06 4.09
CA TYR A 536 31.92 15.35 4.55
C TYR A 536 32.67 16.53 3.93
N GLU A 537 33.97 16.40 3.67
CA GLU A 537 34.76 17.47 3.06
C GLU A 537 34.46 17.65 1.57
N LYS A 538 34.26 16.55 0.83
CA LYS A 538 34.00 16.58 -0.62
C LYS A 538 32.52 16.77 -0.98
N PHE A 539 31.61 16.17 -0.23
CA PHE A 539 30.17 16.17 -0.54
C PHE A 539 29.34 16.93 0.52
N GLY A 540 29.98 17.78 1.33
CA GLY A 540 29.41 18.53 2.44
C GLY A 540 28.26 19.48 2.07
N ASP A 541 28.36 20.13 0.91
CA ASP A 541 27.57 21.29 0.48
C ASP A 541 26.09 21.00 0.21
N ARG A 542 25.69 19.73 0.09
CA ARG A 542 24.31 19.34 -0.22
C ARG A 542 23.39 19.61 0.98
N SER A 543 22.41 20.48 0.77
CA SER A 543 21.41 20.84 1.77
C SER A 543 20.25 19.84 1.83
N VAL A 544 19.61 19.72 3.00
CA VAL A 544 18.40 18.90 3.18
C VAL A 544 17.29 19.32 2.20
N ALA A 545 17.16 20.63 1.91
CA ALA A 545 16.17 21.14 0.96
C ALA A 545 16.38 20.62 -0.48
N GLN A 546 17.63 20.46 -0.92
CA GLN A 546 17.93 19.88 -2.23
C GLN A 546 17.55 18.39 -2.26
N ILE A 547 17.90 17.63 -1.22
CA ILE A 547 17.56 16.19 -1.14
C ILE A 547 16.03 16.01 -1.14
N GLU A 548 15.26 16.78 -0.36
CA GLU A 548 13.80 16.68 -0.37
C GLU A 548 13.15 17.09 -1.71
N HIS A 549 13.69 18.09 -2.40
CA HIS A 549 13.22 18.45 -3.75
C HIS A 549 13.46 17.31 -4.75
N MET A 550 14.65 16.70 -4.70
CA MET A 550 15.01 15.56 -5.54
C MET A 550 14.14 14.34 -5.22
N ARG A 551 13.89 14.06 -3.92
CA ARG A 551 12.95 13.02 -3.48
C ARG A 551 11.55 13.22 -4.06
N CYS A 552 11.02 14.44 -4.04
CA CYS A 552 9.72 14.75 -4.64
C CYS A 552 9.71 14.45 -6.15
N LYS A 553 10.71 14.96 -6.88
CA LYS A 553 10.91 14.74 -8.32
C LYS A 553 11.01 13.25 -8.70
N HIS A 554 11.81 12.47 -7.98
CA HIS A 554 12.03 11.05 -8.26
C HIS A 554 10.88 10.15 -7.81
N ARG A 555 10.17 10.48 -6.73
CA ARG A 555 9.02 9.69 -6.24
C ARG A 555 7.93 9.51 -7.29
N MET A 556 7.68 10.52 -8.12
CA MET A 556 6.75 10.40 -9.24
C MET A 556 7.17 9.29 -10.23
N ARG A 557 8.47 9.22 -10.56
CA ARG A 557 9.04 8.23 -11.48
C ARG A 557 9.03 6.82 -10.87
N VAL A 558 9.40 6.69 -9.60
CA VAL A 558 9.38 5.40 -8.88
C VAL A 558 7.97 4.84 -8.80
N LEU A 559 6.99 5.65 -8.39
CA LEU A 559 5.59 5.23 -8.36
C LEU A 559 5.09 4.83 -9.75
N GLN A 560 5.42 5.58 -10.80
CA GLN A 560 5.08 5.20 -12.17
C GLN A 560 5.70 3.85 -12.57
N GLY A 561 6.99 3.62 -12.28
CA GLY A 561 7.65 2.34 -12.57
C GLY A 561 7.05 1.13 -11.85
N HIS A 562 6.56 1.29 -10.62
CA HIS A 562 5.76 0.26 -9.93
C HIS A 562 4.45 -0.03 -10.64
N GLU A 563 3.77 1.02 -11.10
CA GLU A 563 2.49 0.90 -11.79
C GLU A 563 2.61 0.32 -13.20
N ASP A 564 3.70 0.62 -13.91
CA ASP A 564 4.07 0.01 -15.19
C ASP A 564 4.45 -1.47 -14.99
N THR A 565 5.20 -1.79 -13.93
CA THR A 565 5.54 -3.19 -13.57
C THR A 565 4.29 -4.01 -13.22
N THR A 566 3.37 -3.42 -12.46
CA THR A 566 2.07 -4.01 -12.13
C THR A 566 1.27 -4.29 -13.40
N LYS A 567 1.13 -3.29 -14.28
CA LYS A 567 0.49 -3.41 -15.59
C LYS A 567 1.07 -4.58 -16.40
N GLN A 568 2.39 -4.64 -16.56
CA GLN A 568 3.06 -5.72 -17.30
C GLN A 568 2.86 -7.10 -16.65
N ASN A 569 2.79 -7.18 -15.32
CA ASN A 569 2.47 -8.43 -14.61
C ASN A 569 1.01 -8.88 -14.84
N VAL A 570 0.04 -7.95 -14.90
CA VAL A 570 -1.36 -8.28 -15.26
C VAL A 570 -1.43 -8.77 -16.71
N LEU A 571 -0.86 -8.01 -17.65
CA LEU A 571 -0.88 -8.36 -19.07
C LEU A 571 -0.25 -9.73 -19.34
N ARG A 572 0.86 -10.07 -18.68
CA ARG A 572 1.50 -11.40 -18.77
C ARG A 572 0.57 -12.57 -18.39
N VAL A 573 -0.37 -12.34 -17.47
CA VAL A 573 -1.35 -13.35 -17.03
C VAL A 573 -2.57 -13.40 -17.96
N VAL A 574 -3.01 -12.26 -18.52
CA VAL A 574 -4.23 -12.19 -19.34
C VAL A 574 -3.97 -12.54 -20.81
N ILE A 575 -2.82 -12.16 -21.40
CA ILE A 575 -2.49 -12.41 -22.82
C ILE A 575 -2.69 -13.88 -23.26
N PRO A 576 -2.30 -14.91 -22.48
CA PRO A 576 -2.50 -16.31 -22.88
C PRO A 576 -3.97 -16.79 -22.87
N GLU A 577 -4.89 -16.01 -22.30
CA GLU A 577 -6.29 -16.40 -22.09
C GLU A 577 -7.29 -15.66 -23.00
N VAL A 578 -6.82 -14.73 -23.84
CA VAL A 578 -7.67 -13.91 -24.71
C VAL A 578 -7.07 -13.77 -26.11
N SER A 579 -7.91 -13.54 -27.11
CA SER A 579 -7.53 -13.36 -28.52
C SER A 579 -7.25 -11.90 -28.91
N VAL A 580 -7.54 -10.95 -28.02
CA VAL A 580 -7.22 -9.51 -28.20
C VAL A 580 -5.72 -9.30 -28.37
N LEU A 581 -5.32 -8.43 -29.30
CA LEU A 581 -3.92 -8.08 -29.53
C LEU A 581 -3.27 -7.45 -28.27
N PRO A 582 -1.99 -7.75 -27.97
CA PRO A 582 -1.32 -7.20 -26.78
C PRO A 582 -1.33 -5.68 -26.69
N GLU A 583 -1.22 -4.99 -27.82
CA GLU A 583 -1.25 -3.52 -27.89
C GLU A 583 -2.64 -2.96 -27.51
N ASP A 584 -3.72 -3.54 -28.03
CA ASP A 584 -5.09 -3.12 -27.70
C ASP A 584 -5.45 -3.48 -26.24
N LEU A 585 -4.92 -4.61 -25.74
CA LEU A 585 -5.05 -5.02 -24.34
C LEU A 585 -4.33 -4.04 -23.39
N GLU A 586 -3.18 -3.51 -23.81
CA GLU A 586 -2.45 -2.48 -23.07
C GLU A 586 -3.31 -1.21 -22.89
N GLU A 587 -3.99 -0.77 -23.96
CA GLU A 587 -4.89 0.38 -23.92
C GLU A 587 -6.17 0.13 -23.12
N LEU A 588 -6.74 -1.08 -23.21
CA LEU A 588 -7.88 -1.50 -22.38
C LEU A 588 -7.55 -1.42 -20.89
N TYR A 589 -6.34 -1.84 -20.49
CA TYR A 589 -5.90 -1.75 -19.10
C TYR A 589 -5.81 -0.31 -18.61
N ASP A 590 -5.24 0.59 -19.43
CA ASP A 590 -5.14 2.01 -19.07
C ASP A 590 -6.52 2.68 -18.97
N LEU A 591 -7.48 2.32 -19.84
CA LEU A 591 -8.88 2.79 -19.74
C LEU A 591 -9.57 2.27 -18.47
N PHE A 592 -9.44 0.97 -18.18
CA PHE A 592 -9.99 0.32 -16.99
C PHE A 592 -9.46 0.94 -15.70
N LYS A 593 -8.13 1.07 -15.60
CA LYS A 593 -7.43 1.69 -14.47
C LYS A 593 -7.81 3.17 -14.31
N ARG A 594 -8.03 3.89 -15.40
CA ARG A 594 -8.50 5.29 -15.34
C ARG A 594 -9.93 5.39 -14.82
N GLU A 595 -10.86 4.52 -15.22
CA GLU A 595 -12.20 4.48 -14.60
C GLU A 595 -12.15 4.07 -13.12
N HIS A 596 -11.25 3.17 -12.73
CA HIS A 596 -10.97 2.88 -11.33
C HIS A 596 -10.63 4.17 -10.56
N MET A 597 -9.58 4.88 -10.98
CA MET A 597 -9.09 6.10 -10.34
C MET A 597 -10.11 7.26 -10.36
N MET A 598 -10.87 7.40 -11.45
CA MET A 598 -11.86 8.48 -11.58
C MET A 598 -13.02 8.39 -10.58
N ASN A 599 -13.33 7.20 -10.06
CA ASN A 599 -14.36 7.05 -9.03
C ASN A 599 -13.80 7.37 -7.64
N CYS A 600 -12.63 6.80 -7.30
CA CYS A 600 -11.93 6.99 -6.02
C CYS A 600 -11.61 8.45 -5.66
N TYR A 601 -11.58 9.36 -6.63
CA TYR A 601 -11.20 10.77 -6.44
C TYR A 601 -12.39 11.76 -6.45
N TRP A 602 -13.53 11.40 -7.05
CA TRP A 602 -14.59 12.37 -7.40
C TRP A 602 -16.01 11.98 -6.97
N GLU A 603 -16.28 10.73 -6.62
CA GLU A 603 -17.55 10.34 -6.00
C GLU A 603 -17.39 10.25 -4.47
N GLN A 604 -18.50 10.23 -3.72
CA GLN A 604 -18.50 10.44 -2.26
C GLN A 604 -17.50 9.56 -1.49
N PRO A 605 -16.93 10.05 -0.38
CA PRO A 605 -15.89 9.36 0.39
C PRO A 605 -16.41 8.08 1.04
N ARG A 606 -16.39 6.99 0.28
CA ARG A 606 -16.41 5.60 0.76
C ARG A 606 -14.97 5.15 1.02
N PRO A 607 -14.72 4.19 1.91
CA PRO A 607 -13.35 3.71 2.18
C PRO A 607 -12.68 3.18 0.91
N VAL A 608 -11.58 3.83 0.48
CA VAL A 608 -10.76 3.40 -0.67
C VAL A 608 -10.24 1.97 -0.48
N ALA A 609 -10.00 1.59 0.78
CA ALA A 609 -9.55 0.27 1.22
C ALA A 609 -10.44 -0.94 0.81
N LEU A 610 -11.60 -0.71 0.21
CA LEU A 610 -12.48 -1.79 -0.28
C LEU A 610 -12.20 -2.18 -1.74
N ARG A 611 -11.31 -1.47 -2.47
CA ARG A 611 -11.18 -1.61 -3.94
C ARG A 611 -9.77 -1.73 -4.51
N HIS A 612 -8.74 -1.53 -3.70
CA HIS A 612 -7.36 -1.81 -4.07
C HIS A 612 -6.63 -2.43 -2.87
N ASP A 613 -6.19 -3.67 -3.04
CA ASP A 613 -5.58 -4.50 -2.01
C ASP A 613 -4.20 -4.96 -2.52
N PRO A 614 -3.10 -4.30 -2.12
CA PRO A 614 -1.75 -4.64 -2.59
C PRO A 614 -1.29 -6.04 -2.19
N SER A 615 -1.93 -6.67 -1.20
CA SER A 615 -1.61 -8.03 -0.76
C SER A 615 -2.13 -9.11 -1.73
N ARG A 616 -3.00 -8.73 -2.67
CA ARG A 616 -3.54 -9.64 -3.71
C ARG A 616 -2.60 -9.77 -4.91
N PRO A 617 -2.75 -10.87 -5.68
CA PRO A 617 -2.08 -11.01 -6.98
C PRO A 617 -2.31 -9.79 -7.88
N TYR A 618 -1.31 -9.39 -8.67
CA TYR A 618 -1.33 -8.16 -9.48
C TYR A 618 -2.60 -7.99 -10.32
N ALA A 619 -3.16 -9.08 -10.87
CA ALA A 619 -4.38 -9.06 -11.69
C ALA A 619 -5.65 -8.63 -10.91
N GLU A 620 -5.66 -8.83 -9.60
CA GLU A 620 -6.80 -8.54 -8.71
C GLU A 620 -6.68 -7.18 -7.99
N GLN A 621 -5.53 -6.51 -8.09
CA GLN A 621 -5.25 -5.27 -7.34
C GLN A 621 -6.17 -4.11 -7.73
N TYR A 622 -6.57 -4.04 -9.00
CA TYR A 622 -7.52 -3.04 -9.50
C TYR A 622 -8.86 -3.69 -9.82
N ARG A 623 -9.91 -3.27 -9.10
CA ARG A 623 -11.29 -3.73 -9.34
C ARG A 623 -12.26 -2.57 -9.50
N ILE A 624 -13.35 -2.81 -10.24
CA ILE A 624 -14.38 -1.80 -10.58
C ILE A 624 -15.77 -2.26 -10.15
N ASP A 625 -16.65 -1.33 -9.80
CA ASP A 625 -18.07 -1.63 -9.51
C ASP A 625 -18.98 -1.61 -10.75
N ALA A 626 -20.25 -1.94 -10.57
CA ALA A 626 -21.26 -1.96 -11.62
C ALA A 626 -21.40 -0.64 -12.39
N ARG A 627 -21.22 0.52 -11.73
CA ARG A 627 -21.33 1.84 -12.38
C ARG A 627 -20.12 2.12 -13.26
N GLN A 628 -18.92 1.81 -12.76
CA GLN A 628 -17.67 1.92 -13.52
C GLN A 628 -17.65 0.94 -14.70
N PHE A 629 -18.10 -0.30 -14.48
CA PHE A 629 -18.26 -1.30 -15.52
C PHE A 629 -19.22 -0.82 -16.61
N ALA A 630 -20.39 -0.26 -16.26
CA ALA A 630 -21.35 0.25 -17.23
C ALA A 630 -20.78 1.38 -18.11
N ARG A 631 -19.98 2.30 -17.53
CA ARG A 631 -19.28 3.35 -18.30
C ARG A 631 -18.28 2.75 -19.29
N LEU A 632 -17.43 1.81 -18.84
CA LEU A 632 -16.49 1.12 -19.74
C LEU A 632 -17.23 0.34 -20.83
N PHE A 633 -18.27 -0.42 -20.47
CA PHE A 633 -19.09 -1.17 -21.40
C PHE A 633 -19.69 -0.28 -22.50
N GLN A 634 -20.23 0.89 -22.14
CA GLN A 634 -20.74 1.86 -23.11
C GLN A 634 -19.66 2.39 -24.06
N LEU A 635 -18.42 2.54 -23.59
CA LEU A 635 -17.29 3.02 -24.39
C LEU A 635 -16.72 1.96 -25.35
N VAL A 636 -16.49 0.73 -24.87
CA VAL A 636 -15.71 -0.29 -25.61
C VAL A 636 -16.50 -1.52 -26.07
N SER A 637 -17.73 -1.74 -25.61
CA SER A 637 -18.54 -2.87 -26.11
C SER A 637 -18.93 -2.66 -27.58
N PRO A 638 -18.95 -3.71 -28.42
CA PRO A 638 -19.56 -3.64 -29.74
C PRO A 638 -21.10 -3.65 -29.66
N TRP A 639 -21.67 -4.06 -28.53
CA TRP A 639 -23.12 -4.28 -28.33
C TRP A 639 -23.83 -3.04 -27.74
N THR A 640 -23.50 -1.85 -28.25
CA THR A 640 -24.10 -0.58 -27.82
C THR A 640 -25.49 -0.37 -28.43
N CYS A 641 -26.53 -0.74 -27.68
CA CYS A 641 -27.94 -0.81 -28.13
C CYS A 641 -28.77 0.41 -27.67
N GLY A 642 -28.24 1.63 -27.82
CA GLY A 642 -28.89 2.85 -27.31
C GLY A 642 -29.23 2.77 -25.81
N ALA A 643 -30.49 3.05 -25.45
CA ALA A 643 -30.97 2.99 -24.06
C ALA A 643 -30.92 1.59 -23.42
N HIS A 644 -30.84 0.52 -24.21
CA HIS A 644 -30.74 -0.86 -23.70
C HIS A 644 -29.31 -1.24 -23.27
N THR A 645 -28.31 -0.41 -23.59
CA THR A 645 -26.89 -0.64 -23.25
C THR A 645 -26.66 -0.72 -21.74
N GLU A 646 -27.34 0.14 -20.95
CA GLU A 646 -27.21 0.14 -19.47
C GLU A 646 -27.73 -1.17 -18.88
N ILE A 647 -28.89 -1.66 -19.34
CA ILE A 647 -29.48 -2.94 -18.93
C ILE A 647 -28.53 -4.10 -19.28
N LEU A 648 -27.96 -4.10 -20.49
CA LEU A 648 -27.03 -5.15 -20.92
C LEU A 648 -25.75 -5.15 -20.06
N ALA A 649 -25.23 -3.98 -19.72
CA ALA A 649 -24.07 -3.83 -18.86
C ALA A 649 -24.35 -4.32 -17.42
N GLU A 650 -25.50 -3.99 -16.82
CA GLU A 650 -25.89 -4.49 -15.49
C GLU A 650 -26.03 -6.01 -15.43
N ARG A 651 -26.61 -6.61 -16.48
CA ARG A 651 -26.72 -8.08 -16.61
C ARG A 651 -25.35 -8.74 -16.78
N THR A 652 -24.46 -8.11 -17.56
CA THR A 652 -23.10 -8.59 -17.77
C THR A 652 -22.28 -8.49 -16.49
N PHE A 653 -22.42 -7.40 -15.73
CA PHE A 653 -21.79 -7.28 -14.41
C PHE A 653 -22.21 -8.41 -13.48
N ARG A 654 -23.52 -8.66 -13.33
CA ARG A 654 -24.05 -9.75 -12.49
C ARG A 654 -23.69 -11.16 -12.97
N LEU A 655 -23.32 -11.33 -14.24
CA LEU A 655 -22.84 -12.60 -14.77
C LEU A 655 -21.37 -12.86 -14.41
N LEU A 656 -20.57 -11.81 -14.24
CA LEU A 656 -19.14 -11.86 -13.96
C LEU A 656 -18.81 -11.77 -12.45
N ASP A 657 -19.69 -11.16 -11.64
CA ASP A 657 -19.65 -11.08 -10.17
C ASP A 657 -19.97 -12.46 -9.52
N GLU A 658 -19.26 -13.53 -9.90
CA GLU A 658 -19.56 -14.92 -9.48
C GLU A 658 -19.43 -15.13 -7.96
N ASN A 659 -18.60 -14.32 -7.29
CA ASN A 659 -18.40 -14.36 -5.84
C ASN A 659 -19.32 -13.39 -5.07
N MET A 660 -20.12 -12.58 -5.77
CA MET A 660 -21.06 -11.60 -5.21
C MET A 660 -20.38 -10.54 -4.31
N ASP A 661 -19.11 -10.19 -4.57
CA ASP A 661 -18.40 -9.12 -3.84
C ASP A 661 -18.65 -7.71 -4.41
N HIS A 662 -19.40 -7.64 -5.51
CA HIS A 662 -19.78 -6.41 -6.24
C HIS A 662 -18.59 -5.66 -6.84
N LEU A 663 -17.52 -6.39 -7.17
CA LEU A 663 -16.33 -5.88 -7.85
C LEU A 663 -15.88 -6.82 -8.97
N ILE A 664 -15.46 -6.26 -10.10
CA ILE A 664 -14.91 -7.00 -11.24
C ILE A 664 -13.45 -6.62 -11.44
N GLU A 665 -12.61 -7.64 -11.65
CA GLU A 665 -11.19 -7.51 -12.02
C GLU A 665 -10.99 -7.33 -13.53
N PHE A 666 -9.82 -6.83 -13.93
CA PHE A 666 -9.50 -6.57 -15.33
C PHE A 666 -9.63 -7.82 -16.22
N LYS A 667 -9.20 -8.98 -15.72
CA LYS A 667 -9.28 -10.26 -16.44
C LYS A 667 -10.71 -10.59 -16.86
N ALA A 668 -11.64 -10.66 -15.90
CA ALA A 668 -13.05 -10.97 -16.17
C ALA A 668 -13.71 -9.94 -17.13
N PHE A 669 -13.35 -8.66 -17.01
CA PHE A 669 -13.79 -7.62 -17.95
C PHE A 669 -13.31 -7.88 -19.39
N VAL A 670 -12.03 -8.17 -19.58
CA VAL A 670 -11.46 -8.44 -20.93
C VAL A 670 -11.96 -9.76 -21.48
N SER A 671 -11.99 -10.85 -20.72
CA SER A 671 -12.49 -12.15 -21.21
C SER A 671 -13.92 -12.05 -21.74
N CYS A 672 -14.76 -11.18 -21.13
CA CYS A 672 -16.09 -10.91 -21.65
C CYS A 672 -16.07 -10.14 -22.98
N LEU A 673 -15.22 -9.13 -23.12
CA LEU A 673 -15.03 -8.39 -24.38
C LEU A 673 -14.42 -9.25 -25.49
N ASP A 674 -13.51 -10.16 -25.16
CA ASP A 674 -12.89 -11.07 -26.13
C ASP A 674 -13.93 -11.96 -26.80
N ILE A 675 -14.88 -12.52 -26.03
CA ILE A 675 -16.03 -13.25 -26.58
C ILE A 675 -16.88 -12.35 -27.50
N MET A 676 -17.06 -11.07 -27.16
CA MET A 676 -17.87 -10.14 -27.98
C MET A 676 -17.20 -9.78 -29.31
N TYR A 677 -15.87 -9.62 -29.34
CA TYR A 677 -15.11 -9.25 -30.54
C TYR A 677 -14.68 -10.49 -31.34
N ASN A 678 -13.94 -11.39 -30.71
CA ASN A 678 -13.19 -12.49 -31.32
C ASN A 678 -13.85 -13.86 -31.20
N GLY A 679 -14.77 -14.06 -30.25
CA GLY A 679 -15.45 -15.34 -30.04
C GLY A 679 -16.27 -15.81 -31.24
N GLU A 680 -16.43 -17.12 -31.40
CA GLU A 680 -17.27 -17.71 -32.45
C GLU A 680 -18.76 -17.39 -32.22
N MET A 681 -19.62 -17.51 -33.25
CA MET A 681 -21.08 -17.33 -33.10
C MET A 681 -21.66 -18.16 -31.95
N ASN A 682 -21.19 -19.40 -31.76
CA ASN A 682 -21.64 -20.26 -30.68
C ASN A 682 -21.36 -19.65 -29.30
N GLU A 683 -20.19 -19.04 -29.11
CA GLU A 683 -19.78 -18.41 -27.85
C GLU A 683 -20.53 -17.09 -27.61
N LYS A 684 -20.64 -16.26 -28.65
CA LYS A 684 -21.41 -15.00 -28.64
C LYS A 684 -22.88 -15.26 -28.25
N ILE A 685 -23.51 -16.28 -28.84
CA ILE A 685 -24.88 -16.68 -28.50
C ILE A 685 -24.96 -17.34 -27.10
N LYS A 686 -23.97 -18.14 -26.68
CA LYS A 686 -23.90 -18.72 -25.33
C LYS A 686 -23.80 -17.64 -24.25
N LEU A 687 -23.01 -16.58 -24.50
CA LEU A 687 -22.93 -15.39 -23.64
C LEU A 687 -24.28 -14.67 -23.60
N LEU A 688 -24.87 -14.35 -24.76
CA LEU A 688 -26.19 -13.70 -24.82
C LEU A 688 -27.29 -14.53 -24.13
N TYR A 689 -27.27 -15.86 -24.27
CA TYR A 689 -28.19 -16.75 -23.57
C TYR A 689 -28.03 -16.63 -22.05
N ARG A 690 -26.78 -16.70 -21.54
CA ARG A 690 -26.47 -16.56 -20.11
C ARG A 690 -26.89 -15.20 -19.55
N LEU A 691 -26.83 -14.11 -20.32
CA LEU A 691 -27.30 -12.78 -19.92
C LEU A 691 -28.83 -12.67 -19.76
N HIS A 692 -29.60 -13.66 -20.23
CA HIS A 692 -31.06 -13.65 -20.21
C HIS A 692 -31.67 -14.73 -19.28
N ILE A 693 -30.85 -15.34 -18.43
CA ILE A 693 -31.28 -16.28 -17.38
C ILE A 693 -30.65 -15.89 -16.02
N PRO A 694 -31.20 -16.34 -14.88
CA PRO A 694 -30.56 -16.16 -13.57
C PRO A 694 -29.13 -16.75 -13.53
N PRO A 695 -28.16 -16.12 -12.83
CA PRO A 695 -28.31 -14.91 -11.99
C PRO A 695 -28.25 -13.58 -12.77
N ALA A 696 -27.93 -13.61 -14.06
CA ALA A 696 -27.74 -12.41 -14.87
C ALA A 696 -29.04 -11.67 -15.22
N LEU A 697 -30.21 -12.30 -15.07
CA LEU A 697 -31.53 -11.64 -15.11
C LEU A 697 -32.15 -11.62 -13.69
N THR A 698 -32.69 -10.48 -13.23
CA THR A 698 -33.48 -10.42 -11.97
C THR A 698 -34.95 -10.10 -12.23
N GLU A 699 -35.80 -10.47 -11.26
CA GLU A 699 -37.24 -10.15 -11.27
C GLU A 699 -37.53 -8.64 -11.26
N ASN A 700 -36.60 -7.82 -10.75
CA ASN A 700 -36.70 -6.37 -10.61
C ASN A 700 -36.24 -5.60 -11.86
N ASP A 701 -35.60 -6.26 -12.84
CA ASP A 701 -35.19 -5.63 -14.10
C ASP A 701 -36.44 -5.03 -14.77
N ARG A 702 -36.50 -3.69 -14.88
CA ARG A 702 -37.75 -2.94 -15.20
C ARG A 702 -38.33 -3.26 -16.57
N ASP A 703 -39.17 -4.29 -16.61
CA ASP A 703 -39.93 -4.78 -17.76
C ASP A 703 -40.98 -3.75 -18.27
N SER A 704 -40.53 -2.67 -18.91
CA SER A 704 -41.37 -1.75 -19.70
C SER A 704 -40.64 -0.68 -20.50
N GLN A 705 -39.36 -0.36 -20.23
CA GLN A 705 -38.64 0.73 -20.92
C GLN A 705 -37.67 0.26 -22.01
N SER A 706 -38.13 -0.60 -22.91
CA SER A 706 -37.52 -0.64 -24.25
C SER A 706 -37.99 0.60 -25.03
N PRO A 707 -37.12 1.30 -25.78
CA PRO A 707 -37.53 2.44 -26.62
C PRO A 707 -38.48 2.03 -27.76
N LEU A 708 -38.60 0.73 -28.05
CA LEU A 708 -39.59 0.14 -28.95
C LEU A 708 -41.01 0.28 -28.36
N LYS A 709 -41.59 1.48 -28.52
CA LYS A 709 -42.93 1.87 -28.03
C LYS A 709 -44.14 1.13 -28.64
N ASN A 710 -43.92 0.04 -29.40
CA ASN A 710 -44.97 -0.78 -29.97
C ASN A 710 -44.70 -2.27 -29.72
N PRO A 711 -45.70 -3.06 -29.28
CA PRO A 711 -45.60 -4.51 -29.27
C PRO A 711 -45.68 -5.03 -30.72
N LEU A 712 -44.54 -5.15 -31.40
CA LEU A 712 -44.44 -5.80 -32.71
C LEU A 712 -44.80 -7.31 -32.67
N LEU A 713 -44.97 -7.87 -31.46
CA LEU A 713 -45.62 -9.17 -31.22
C LEU A 713 -47.16 -9.14 -31.36
N SER A 714 -47.78 -8.01 -31.70
CA SER A 714 -49.15 -8.01 -32.23
C SER A 714 -49.14 -8.52 -33.68
N THR A 715 -49.34 -9.83 -33.83
CA THR A 715 -49.38 -10.57 -35.10
C THR A 715 -50.65 -10.28 -35.93
N SER A 716 -50.94 -9.00 -36.16
CA SER A 716 -52.08 -8.53 -36.95
C SER A 716 -51.85 -8.59 -38.48
N ARG A 717 -50.65 -9.01 -38.93
CA ARG A 717 -50.39 -9.39 -40.32
C ARG A 717 -50.26 -10.91 -40.42
N PRO A 718 -51.12 -11.61 -41.18
CA PRO A 718 -50.90 -13.01 -41.48
C PRO A 718 -49.66 -13.11 -42.40
N LEU A 719 -48.59 -13.74 -41.89
CA LEU A 719 -47.48 -14.17 -42.73
C LEU A 719 -47.98 -15.29 -43.65
N VAL A 720 -48.36 -14.91 -44.88
CA VAL A 720 -48.79 -15.84 -45.90
C VAL A 720 -47.59 -16.67 -46.34
N PHE A 721 -47.49 -17.90 -45.82
CA PHE A 721 -46.63 -18.92 -46.41
C PHE A 721 -47.04 -19.15 -47.87
N GLY A 722 -46.22 -18.66 -48.79
CA GLY A 722 -46.27 -19.05 -50.19
C GLY A 722 -45.98 -20.55 -50.27
N LYS A 723 -47.02 -21.37 -50.46
CA LYS A 723 -46.86 -22.81 -50.68
C LYS A 723 -46.23 -23.07 -52.05
N SER A 724 -44.90 -23.09 -52.11
CA SER A 724 -44.17 -23.89 -53.10
C SER A 724 -43.82 -25.25 -52.50
N ASN A 725 -44.12 -26.31 -53.25
CA ASN A 725 -44.00 -27.71 -52.84
C ASN A 725 -42.59 -28.10 -52.35
N GLY A 726 -42.49 -29.02 -51.39
CA GLY A 726 -41.26 -29.78 -51.14
C GLY A 726 -40.89 -29.96 -49.66
N ASP A 727 -40.31 -28.91 -49.06
CA ASP A 727 -39.15 -29.13 -48.18
C ASP A 727 -39.40 -28.92 -46.67
N THR A 728 -40.63 -28.67 -46.23
CA THR A 728 -40.95 -28.50 -44.79
C THR A 728 -40.69 -29.75 -43.94
N VAL A 729 -40.63 -30.93 -44.56
CA VAL A 729 -40.26 -32.19 -43.88
C VAL A 729 -38.75 -32.33 -43.71
N ASP A 730 -37.93 -31.60 -44.49
CA ASP A 730 -36.47 -31.65 -44.39
C ASP A 730 -35.95 -30.67 -43.34
N TYR A 731 -36.46 -29.44 -43.29
CA TYR A 731 -36.07 -28.45 -42.26
C TYR A 731 -36.20 -28.99 -40.83
N GLN A 732 -37.33 -29.66 -40.50
CA GLN A 732 -37.51 -30.26 -39.17
C GLN A 732 -36.57 -31.45 -38.89
N LYS A 733 -36.11 -32.17 -39.92
CA LYS A 733 -35.14 -33.26 -39.76
C LYS A 733 -33.73 -32.71 -39.62
N GLN A 734 -33.36 -31.74 -40.45
CA GLN A 734 -32.09 -31.03 -40.41
C GLN A 734 -31.90 -30.37 -39.04
N LEU A 735 -32.91 -29.67 -38.52
CA LEU A 735 -32.87 -29.06 -37.19
C LEU A 735 -32.73 -30.10 -36.07
N LYS A 736 -33.50 -31.20 -36.11
CA LYS A 736 -33.35 -32.31 -35.15
C LYS A 736 -31.99 -32.99 -35.22
N GLN A 737 -31.36 -33.02 -36.40
CA GLN A 737 -30.02 -33.55 -36.59
C GLN A 737 -28.96 -32.58 -36.05
N MET A 738 -29.08 -31.27 -36.32
CA MET A 738 -28.22 -30.23 -35.75
C MET A 738 -28.28 -30.20 -34.23
N ILE A 739 -29.48 -30.24 -33.61
CA ILE A 739 -29.63 -30.34 -32.15
C ILE A 739 -28.94 -31.60 -31.61
N LYS A 740 -29.05 -32.73 -32.33
CA LYS A 740 -28.42 -33.99 -31.95
C LYS A 740 -26.89 -33.99 -32.11
N ASP A 741 -26.35 -33.18 -33.02
CA ASP A 741 -24.92 -33.07 -33.27
C ASP A 741 -24.27 -32.06 -32.31
N LEU A 742 -24.91 -30.91 -32.06
CA LEU A 742 -24.55 -29.98 -30.98
C LEU A 742 -24.58 -30.67 -29.60
N ALA A 743 -25.54 -31.57 -29.36
CA ALA A 743 -25.60 -32.37 -28.14
C ALA A 743 -24.51 -33.46 -28.04
N LYS A 744 -23.74 -33.74 -29.11
CA LYS A 744 -22.55 -34.63 -29.07
C LYS A 744 -21.24 -33.87 -28.93
N GLU A 745 -21.17 -32.63 -29.41
CA GLU A 745 -20.02 -31.73 -29.18
C GLU A 745 -19.91 -31.27 -27.72
N LYS A 746 -20.98 -31.47 -26.93
CA LYS A 746 -21.04 -31.17 -25.50
C LYS A 746 -19.91 -31.88 -24.74
N ASP A 747 -18.93 -31.11 -24.29
CA ASP A 747 -17.79 -31.62 -23.54
C ASP A 747 -18.25 -32.18 -22.18
N LYS A 748 -17.60 -33.26 -21.71
CA LYS A 748 -18.12 -34.08 -20.58
C LYS A 748 -18.05 -33.40 -19.21
N THR A 749 -17.57 -32.17 -19.17
CA THR A 749 -17.25 -31.37 -17.99
C THR A 749 -18.17 -30.15 -17.80
N GLU A 750 -19.00 -29.78 -18.79
CA GLU A 750 -19.90 -28.63 -18.65
C GLU A 750 -21.17 -28.97 -17.85
N LYS A 751 -21.50 -28.12 -16.86
CA LYS A 751 -22.82 -28.13 -16.20
C LYS A 751 -23.91 -27.78 -17.22
N GLU A 752 -25.02 -28.50 -17.20
CA GLU A 752 -26.18 -28.13 -18.02
C GLU A 752 -26.71 -26.75 -17.63
N LEU A 753 -26.82 -25.86 -18.62
CA LEU A 753 -27.39 -24.53 -18.43
C LEU A 753 -28.91 -24.62 -18.21
N PRO A 754 -29.49 -23.78 -17.33
CA PRO A 754 -30.94 -23.66 -17.18
C PRO A 754 -31.64 -23.41 -18.52
N LYS A 755 -32.83 -23.97 -18.70
CA LYS A 755 -33.67 -23.68 -19.88
C LYS A 755 -34.35 -22.32 -19.72
N MET A 756 -34.43 -21.59 -20.83
CA MET A 756 -35.03 -20.27 -20.92
C MET A 756 -36.56 -20.38 -21.01
N SER A 757 -37.26 -19.73 -20.10
CA SER A 757 -38.72 -19.56 -20.07
C SER A 757 -39.21 -18.59 -21.15
N GLN A 758 -40.53 -18.53 -21.36
CA GLN A 758 -41.14 -17.61 -22.33
C GLN A 758 -40.83 -16.12 -22.04
N ARG A 759 -40.82 -15.71 -20.77
CA ARG A 759 -40.50 -14.32 -20.37
C ARG A 759 -39.06 -13.96 -20.72
N GLU A 760 -38.13 -14.85 -20.39
CA GLU A 760 -36.70 -14.70 -20.64
C GLU A 760 -36.40 -14.66 -22.14
N PHE A 761 -37.03 -15.55 -22.92
CA PHE A 761 -36.89 -15.59 -24.38
C PHE A 761 -37.40 -14.30 -25.06
N ILE A 762 -38.51 -13.73 -24.58
CA ILE A 762 -38.98 -12.42 -25.06
C ILE A 762 -37.94 -11.32 -24.78
N GLN A 763 -37.20 -11.37 -23.66
CA GLN A 763 -36.10 -10.42 -23.40
C GLN A 763 -34.89 -10.67 -24.30
N PHE A 764 -34.52 -11.93 -24.53
CA PHE A 764 -33.45 -12.30 -25.46
C PHE A 764 -33.73 -11.76 -26.86
N CYS A 765 -34.94 -11.97 -27.40
CA CYS A 765 -35.37 -11.38 -28.66
C CYS A 765 -35.31 -9.85 -28.66
N LYS A 766 -35.82 -9.17 -27.63
CA LYS A 766 -35.76 -7.68 -27.52
C LYS A 766 -34.32 -7.16 -27.57
N THR A 767 -33.38 -7.84 -26.92
CA THR A 767 -31.96 -7.48 -26.95
C THR A 767 -31.44 -7.59 -28.38
N LEU A 768 -31.66 -8.71 -29.07
CA LEU A 768 -31.26 -8.88 -30.47
C LEU A 768 -31.88 -7.82 -31.41
N TYR A 769 -33.19 -7.53 -31.26
CA TYR A 769 -33.84 -6.44 -32.01
C TYR A 769 -33.18 -5.06 -31.76
N SER A 770 -32.66 -4.84 -30.55
CA SER A 770 -31.97 -3.59 -30.19
C SER A 770 -30.51 -3.56 -30.64
N MET A 771 -29.89 -4.73 -30.87
CA MET A 771 -28.53 -4.89 -31.39
C MET A 771 -28.43 -4.68 -32.90
N PHE A 772 -29.46 -5.05 -33.65
CA PHE A 772 -29.50 -4.85 -35.12
C PHE A 772 -29.92 -3.44 -35.53
N HIS A 773 -30.34 -2.61 -34.57
CA HIS A 773 -30.75 -1.24 -34.84
C HIS A 773 -29.56 -0.41 -35.31
N GLU A 774 -29.74 0.38 -36.37
CA GLU A 774 -28.66 1.12 -37.08
C GLU A 774 -27.63 0.26 -37.85
N ASP A 775 -27.77 -1.07 -37.94
CA ASP A 775 -26.93 -1.89 -38.84
C ASP A 775 -27.38 -1.74 -40.32
N PRO A 776 -26.46 -1.71 -41.30
CA PRO A 776 -26.82 -1.64 -42.72
C PRO A 776 -27.78 -2.74 -43.23
N GLU A 777 -27.79 -3.91 -42.59
CA GLU A 777 -28.64 -5.06 -42.93
C GLU A 777 -29.84 -5.22 -41.97
N GLU A 778 -30.18 -4.19 -41.18
CA GLU A 778 -31.24 -4.17 -40.16
C GLU A 778 -32.57 -4.84 -40.60
N ASN A 779 -33.04 -4.58 -41.83
CA ASN A 779 -34.28 -5.17 -42.34
C ASN A 779 -34.19 -6.69 -42.55
N ASP A 780 -33.07 -7.19 -43.05
CA ASP A 780 -32.86 -8.61 -43.31
C ASP A 780 -32.60 -9.37 -41.99
N LEU A 781 -31.91 -8.73 -41.04
CA LEU A 781 -31.74 -9.24 -39.68
C LEU A 781 -33.08 -9.33 -38.92
N TYR A 782 -33.95 -8.32 -39.06
CA TYR A 782 -35.31 -8.34 -38.51
C TYR A 782 -36.21 -9.40 -39.15
N GLN A 783 -36.07 -9.65 -40.46
CA GLN A 783 -36.81 -10.72 -41.12
C GLN A 783 -36.29 -12.11 -40.69
N ALA A 784 -34.97 -12.29 -40.60
CA ALA A 784 -34.35 -13.52 -40.14
C ALA A 784 -34.75 -13.88 -38.69
N ILE A 785 -34.62 -12.94 -37.75
CA ILE A 785 -35.00 -13.21 -36.35
C ILE A 785 -36.50 -13.47 -36.18
N ALA A 786 -37.37 -12.88 -37.02
CA ALA A 786 -38.79 -13.22 -37.03
C ALA A 786 -39.04 -14.68 -37.46
N THR A 787 -38.28 -15.19 -38.45
CA THR A 787 -38.31 -16.60 -38.85
C THR A 787 -37.83 -17.51 -37.71
N VAL A 788 -36.66 -17.21 -37.11
CA VAL A 788 -36.11 -17.98 -35.97
C VAL A 788 -37.07 -18.00 -34.79
N THR A 789 -37.66 -16.85 -34.44
CA THR A 789 -38.64 -16.74 -33.34
C THR A 789 -39.87 -17.61 -33.62
N THR A 790 -40.35 -17.63 -34.86
CA THR A 790 -41.48 -18.47 -35.28
C THR A 790 -41.15 -19.96 -35.20
N LEU A 791 -39.95 -20.36 -35.63
CA LEU A 791 -39.46 -21.75 -35.52
C LEU A 791 -39.36 -22.18 -34.05
N LEU A 792 -38.75 -21.37 -33.19
CA LEU A 792 -38.59 -21.66 -31.76
C LEU A 792 -39.93 -21.77 -31.02
N LEU A 793 -40.90 -20.92 -31.34
CA LEU A 793 -42.26 -21.03 -30.81
C LEU A 793 -42.91 -22.37 -31.21
N GLN A 794 -42.84 -22.76 -32.49
CA GLN A 794 -43.35 -24.05 -32.97
C GLN A 794 -42.67 -25.25 -32.29
N ILE A 795 -41.37 -25.17 -32.01
CA ILE A 795 -40.61 -26.23 -31.34
C ILE A 795 -41.04 -26.35 -29.87
N GLY A 796 -41.19 -25.24 -29.15
CA GLY A 796 -41.66 -25.25 -27.76
C GLY A 796 -43.11 -25.72 -27.63
N GLU A 797 -44.00 -25.35 -28.56
CA GLU A 797 -45.37 -25.88 -28.65
C GLU A 797 -45.39 -27.41 -28.91
N VAL A 798 -44.46 -27.93 -29.72
CA VAL A 798 -44.29 -29.38 -29.94
C VAL A 798 -43.75 -30.07 -28.69
N GLY A 799 -42.87 -29.42 -27.92
CA GLY A 799 -42.42 -29.88 -26.61
C GLY A 799 -43.58 -30.06 -25.62
N GLN A 800 -44.46 -29.06 -25.51
CA GLN A 800 -45.67 -29.13 -24.68
C GLN A 800 -46.58 -30.31 -25.08
N ARG A 801 -46.80 -30.55 -26.38
CA ARG A 801 -47.60 -31.69 -26.87
C ARG A 801 -46.96 -33.05 -26.57
N GLY A 802 -45.62 -33.12 -26.49
CA GLY A 802 -44.89 -34.33 -26.12
C GLY A 802 -45.13 -34.73 -24.67
N SER A 803 -45.19 -33.77 -23.75
CA SER A 803 -45.48 -34.01 -22.33
C SER A 803 -46.95 -34.33 -22.05
N SER A 804 -47.88 -33.94 -22.93
CA SER A 804 -49.33 -34.17 -22.76
C SER A 804 -49.86 -35.43 -23.47
N SER A 805 -49.01 -36.34 -23.96
CA SER A 805 -49.45 -37.56 -24.67
C SER A 805 -48.46 -38.71 -24.49
N GLY A 806 -48.54 -39.37 -23.33
CA GLY A 806 -47.63 -40.45 -22.94
C GLY A 806 -48.25 -41.48 -21.99
N SER A 807 -49.43 -42.02 -22.30
CA SER A 807 -49.97 -43.20 -21.61
C SER A 807 -50.97 -43.98 -22.48
N CYS A 808 -50.47 -44.99 -23.22
CA CYS A 808 -50.86 -46.39 -23.05
C CYS A 808 -50.06 -47.33 -23.99
N SER A 809 -49.47 -48.35 -23.37
CA SER A 809 -49.02 -49.68 -23.86
C SER A 809 -50.05 -50.42 -24.76
N GLN A 810 -49.78 -51.54 -25.45
CA GLN A 810 -48.61 -52.38 -25.82
C GLN A 810 -49.11 -53.45 -26.85
N GLU A 811 -48.21 -54.17 -27.54
CA GLU A 811 -48.24 -55.63 -27.90
C GLU A 811 -47.30 -55.90 -29.10
N GLY A 812 -46.58 -57.02 -29.24
CA GLY A 812 -46.31 -58.21 -28.39
C GLY A 812 -45.03 -58.89 -28.94
N GLY A 813 -44.51 -60.06 -28.51
CA GLY A 813 -44.74 -61.04 -27.43
C GLY A 813 -43.41 -61.83 -27.25
N GLU A 814 -43.25 -62.99 -26.58
CA GLU A 814 -44.11 -63.92 -25.82
C GLU A 814 -43.22 -64.67 -24.77
N ASP A 815 -43.76 -64.86 -23.54
CA ASP A 815 -43.61 -66.02 -22.61
C ASP A 815 -42.24 -66.60 -22.10
N PRO A 816 -42.20 -67.45 -21.02
CA PRO A 816 -43.26 -67.82 -20.05
C PRO A 816 -42.89 -67.94 -18.52
N GLN A 817 -43.95 -67.98 -17.68
CA GLN A 817 -44.09 -68.66 -16.34
C GLN A 817 -43.30 -68.17 -15.08
N ALA A 818 -43.81 -68.25 -13.83
CA ALA A 818 -45.17 -68.44 -13.29
C ALA A 818 -45.25 -68.23 -11.74
N SER A 819 -46.36 -67.69 -11.21
CA SER A 819 -47.13 -68.20 -10.01
C SER A 819 -48.15 -67.16 -9.47
N ALA A 820 -49.20 -67.63 -8.78
CA ALA A 820 -50.39 -66.89 -8.30
C ALA A 820 -50.73 -67.34 -6.84
N PRO A 821 -51.84 -66.95 -6.14
CA PRO A 821 -53.01 -66.12 -6.52
C PRO A 821 -53.53 -65.08 -5.47
N SER A 822 -54.71 -64.51 -5.79
CA SER A 822 -55.59 -63.44 -5.20
C SER A 822 -56.39 -63.84 -3.91
N PRO A 823 -57.48 -63.16 -3.43
CA PRO A 823 -58.25 -61.95 -3.89
C PRO A 823 -58.82 -60.98 -2.80
N GLU A 824 -59.63 -59.97 -3.24
CA GLU A 824 -60.90 -59.40 -2.66
C GLU A 824 -61.02 -57.85 -2.82
N GLN A 825 -61.98 -57.34 -3.62
CA GLN A 825 -63.33 -56.77 -3.29
C GLN A 825 -63.33 -55.37 -2.60
N ASP A 826 -64.30 -54.45 -2.74
CA ASP A 826 -65.33 -54.11 -3.76
C ASP A 826 -66.05 -52.82 -3.30
N SER A 827 -66.74 -52.07 -4.18
CA SER A 827 -67.85 -51.12 -3.83
C SER A 827 -67.49 -49.83 -3.00
N VAL A 828 -68.33 -48.80 -2.67
CA VAL A 828 -69.57 -48.19 -3.24
C VAL A 828 -69.92 -46.82 -2.55
N PHE A 829 -70.26 -45.78 -3.34
CA PHE A 829 -71.22 -44.63 -3.09
C PHE A 829 -71.06 -43.51 -2.00
N ALA A 830 -71.29 -42.26 -2.47
CA ALA A 830 -72.36 -41.28 -2.07
C ALA A 830 -72.26 -40.19 -0.96
N ASP A 831 -72.86 -39.03 -1.32
CA ASP A 831 -73.84 -38.18 -0.61
C ASP A 831 -73.52 -37.07 0.44
N THR A 832 -73.66 -35.82 -0.04
CA THR A 832 -74.46 -34.65 0.45
C THR A 832 -74.24 -33.87 1.77
N HIS A 833 -74.31 -32.53 1.57
CA HIS A 833 -74.90 -31.44 2.41
C HIS A 833 -74.16 -30.72 3.57
N ASN A 834 -74.25 -29.38 3.48
CA ASN A 834 -74.36 -28.36 4.54
C ASN A 834 -73.15 -27.86 5.36
N GLY A 835 -72.39 -26.95 4.74
CA GLY A 835 -72.14 -25.56 5.18
C GLY A 835 -72.00 -25.16 6.67
N LYS A 836 -70.79 -24.69 7.03
CA LYS A 836 -70.52 -23.38 7.67
C LYS A 836 -69.02 -23.02 7.59
N SER A 837 -68.73 -21.72 7.47
CA SER A 837 -67.39 -21.10 7.39
C SER A 837 -66.75 -20.90 8.79
N PRO A 838 -65.50 -20.36 8.98
CA PRO A 838 -64.60 -19.72 7.99
C PRO A 838 -63.07 -20.01 8.10
N ARG A 839 -62.29 -19.41 7.17
CA ARG A 839 -60.79 -19.32 7.09
C ARG A 839 -60.11 -20.68 6.84
N GLU A 840 -59.45 -20.87 5.71
CA GLU A 840 -58.14 -20.27 5.39
C GLU A 840 -57.89 -20.07 3.88
N SER A 841 -56.70 -19.59 3.55
CA SER A 841 -56.16 -19.32 2.21
C SER A 841 -56.41 -20.42 1.17
N GLN A 842 -57.09 -20.09 0.08
CA GLN A 842 -56.93 -20.79 -1.21
C GLN A 842 -56.82 -19.79 -2.37
N VAL A 843 -55.59 -19.73 -2.88
CA VAL A 843 -55.19 -19.57 -4.29
C VAL A 843 -56.38 -19.66 -5.27
N PHE A 844 -56.61 -18.58 -6.03
CA PHE A 844 -57.27 -18.73 -7.33
C PHE A 844 -56.36 -19.59 -8.21
N PRO A 845 -56.83 -20.70 -8.78
CA PRO A 845 -56.03 -21.46 -9.72
C PRO A 845 -55.94 -20.65 -11.02
N GLU A 846 -54.83 -19.93 -11.21
CA GLU A 846 -54.39 -19.67 -12.57
C GLU A 846 -54.16 -21.02 -13.23
N GLU A 847 -54.77 -21.18 -14.40
CA GLU A 847 -54.71 -22.40 -15.19
C GLU A 847 -53.24 -22.76 -15.44
N ALA A 848 -52.90 -24.04 -15.35
CA ALA A 848 -51.53 -24.52 -15.56
C ALA A 848 -51.10 -24.29 -17.02
N GLN A 849 -50.63 -23.08 -17.30
CA GLN A 849 -50.07 -22.66 -18.57
C GLN A 849 -48.68 -23.29 -18.68
N GLY A 850 -48.65 -24.56 -19.11
CA GLY A 850 -47.49 -25.44 -19.00
C GLY A 850 -46.20 -24.78 -19.52
N ASP A 851 -45.15 -24.81 -18.70
CA ASP A 851 -43.93 -24.02 -18.89
C ASP A 851 -43.30 -24.23 -20.26
N TRP A 852 -43.56 -23.27 -21.17
CA TRP A 852 -42.84 -23.16 -22.42
C TRP A 852 -41.38 -22.85 -22.08
N THR A 853 -40.48 -23.76 -22.45
CA THR A 853 -39.04 -23.64 -22.18
C THR A 853 -38.24 -24.05 -23.41
N VAL A 854 -37.15 -23.33 -23.64
CA VAL A 854 -36.23 -23.52 -24.77
C VAL A 854 -34.80 -23.63 -24.23
N SER A 855 -33.99 -24.54 -24.79
CA SER A 855 -32.58 -24.69 -24.40
C SER A 855 -31.64 -24.00 -25.39
N LEU A 856 -30.39 -23.78 -24.97
CA LEU A 856 -29.35 -23.19 -25.80
C LEU A 856 -29.17 -23.92 -27.14
N GLU A 857 -29.21 -25.27 -27.13
CA GLU A 857 -29.05 -26.07 -28.36
C GLU A 857 -30.16 -25.81 -29.38
N HIS A 858 -31.39 -25.55 -28.92
CA HIS A 858 -32.51 -25.18 -29.79
C HIS A 858 -32.33 -23.79 -30.39
N ILE A 859 -31.87 -22.81 -29.59
CA ILE A 859 -31.59 -21.43 -30.04
C ILE A 859 -30.44 -21.42 -31.05
N LEU A 860 -29.31 -22.06 -30.75
CA LEU A 860 -28.18 -22.20 -31.67
C LEU A 860 -28.60 -22.84 -32.99
N ALA A 861 -29.24 -24.02 -32.94
CA ALA A 861 -29.66 -24.72 -34.15
C ALA A 861 -30.65 -23.91 -35.00
N SER A 862 -31.51 -23.09 -34.39
CA SER A 862 -32.47 -22.24 -35.11
C SER A 862 -31.86 -20.93 -35.62
N LEU A 863 -30.82 -20.38 -34.97
CA LEU A 863 -30.10 -19.22 -35.48
C LEU A 863 -29.19 -19.60 -36.67
N LEU A 864 -28.58 -20.78 -36.61
CA LEU A 864 -27.74 -21.34 -37.67
C LEU A 864 -28.49 -21.65 -38.98
N THR A 865 -29.83 -21.65 -39.00
CA THR A 865 -30.60 -21.79 -40.26
C THR A 865 -30.71 -20.50 -41.06
N GLU A 866 -30.41 -19.33 -40.48
CA GLU A 866 -30.57 -18.02 -41.11
C GLU A 866 -29.21 -17.36 -41.38
N GLN A 867 -28.77 -17.37 -42.64
CA GLN A 867 -27.42 -16.92 -43.02
C GLN A 867 -27.13 -15.46 -42.63
N SER A 868 -28.13 -14.57 -42.64
CA SER A 868 -27.93 -13.16 -42.23
C SER A 868 -27.53 -13.03 -40.76
N LEU A 869 -28.07 -13.88 -39.87
CA LEU A 869 -27.70 -13.89 -38.46
C LEU A 869 -26.32 -14.50 -38.25
N VAL A 870 -25.98 -15.56 -38.99
CA VAL A 870 -24.62 -16.12 -39.00
C VAL A 870 -23.61 -15.06 -39.44
N ASN A 871 -23.86 -14.37 -40.56
CA ASN A 871 -23.02 -13.30 -41.08
C ASN A 871 -22.83 -12.16 -40.08
N PHE A 872 -23.88 -11.80 -39.31
CA PHE A 872 -23.79 -10.76 -38.29
C PHE A 872 -22.87 -11.13 -37.11
N PHE A 873 -23.00 -12.36 -36.59
CA PHE A 873 -22.20 -12.79 -35.42
C PHE A 873 -20.76 -13.20 -35.78
N GLU A 874 -20.53 -13.71 -37.00
CA GLU A 874 -19.20 -14.04 -37.54
C GLU A 874 -18.48 -12.84 -38.18
N LYS A 875 -19.12 -11.66 -38.24
CA LYS A 875 -18.51 -10.43 -38.76
C LYS A 875 -17.29 -10.05 -37.93
N PRO A 876 -16.09 -9.89 -38.52
CA PRO A 876 -14.92 -9.39 -37.79
C PRO A 876 -15.17 -7.98 -37.26
N LEU A 877 -14.88 -7.76 -35.99
CA LEU A 877 -15.05 -6.47 -35.30
C LEU A 877 -13.68 -5.91 -34.91
N ASP A 878 -13.45 -4.63 -35.21
CA ASP A 878 -12.21 -3.92 -34.83
C ASP A 878 -12.42 -3.09 -33.56
N ILE A 879 -11.72 -3.47 -32.48
CA ILE A 879 -11.76 -2.79 -31.19
C ILE A 879 -11.05 -1.43 -31.21
N LYS A 880 -10.07 -1.23 -32.10
CA LYS A 880 -9.20 -0.05 -32.12
C LYS A 880 -9.97 1.25 -32.31
N SER A 881 -10.95 1.24 -33.22
CA SER A 881 -11.85 2.38 -33.45
C SER A 881 -12.65 2.78 -32.18
N LYS A 882 -13.01 1.81 -31.33
CA LYS A 882 -13.69 2.05 -30.06
C LYS A 882 -12.71 2.55 -28.99
N LEU A 883 -11.48 2.06 -28.95
CA LEU A 883 -10.42 2.54 -28.05
C LEU A 883 -10.04 4.01 -28.30
N GLU A 884 -9.85 4.39 -29.56
CA GLU A 884 -9.58 5.79 -29.95
C GLU A 884 -10.73 6.73 -29.52
N ASN A 885 -11.98 6.33 -29.75
CA ASN A 885 -13.15 7.08 -29.30
C ASN A 885 -13.29 7.12 -27.77
N ALA A 886 -12.93 6.03 -27.07
CA ALA A 886 -12.97 5.96 -25.61
C ALA A 886 -11.97 6.94 -24.98
N LYS A 887 -10.73 6.99 -25.48
CA LYS A 887 -9.68 7.93 -25.02
C LYS A 887 -10.14 9.38 -25.03
N ILE A 888 -10.95 9.79 -26.01
CA ILE A 888 -11.49 11.15 -26.15
C ILE A 888 -12.70 11.37 -25.23
N ASN A 889 -13.64 10.43 -25.20
CA ASN A 889 -14.96 10.64 -24.58
C ASN A 889 -15.05 10.26 -23.09
N GLN A 890 -14.03 9.61 -22.52
CA GLN A 890 -14.04 9.14 -21.14
C GLN A 890 -14.41 10.23 -20.11
N TYR A 891 -13.89 11.45 -20.28
CA TYR A 891 -14.21 12.58 -19.39
C TYR A 891 -15.60 13.21 -19.67
N SER A 892 -16.12 13.10 -20.90
CA SER A 892 -17.35 13.80 -21.31
C SER A 892 -18.61 13.19 -20.69
N LEU A 893 -18.66 11.85 -20.60
CA LEU A 893 -19.75 11.11 -19.94
C LEU A 893 -19.98 11.60 -18.50
N LYS A 894 -18.91 11.85 -17.75
CA LYS A 894 -18.96 12.34 -16.37
C LYS A 894 -19.43 13.79 -16.25
N THR A 895 -19.00 14.67 -17.16
CA THR A 895 -19.50 16.06 -17.18
C THR A 895 -21.01 16.13 -17.44
N CYS A 896 -21.55 15.20 -18.23
CA CYS A 896 -23.00 15.09 -18.44
C CYS A 896 -23.73 14.71 -17.13
N GLU A 897 -23.24 13.73 -16.37
CA GLU A 897 -23.83 13.36 -15.07
C GLU A 897 -23.72 14.48 -14.01
N MET A 898 -22.57 15.16 -13.90
CA MET A 898 -22.39 16.26 -12.94
C MET A 898 -23.28 17.47 -13.26
N SER A 899 -23.56 17.73 -14.55
CA SER A 899 -24.54 18.75 -14.96
C SER A 899 -26.00 18.38 -14.62
N ARG A 900 -26.33 17.08 -14.55
CA ARG A 900 -27.65 16.60 -14.12
C ARG A 900 -27.83 16.68 -12.60
N GLN A 901 -26.79 16.37 -11.83
CA GLN A 901 -26.83 16.45 -10.35
C GLN A 901 -26.85 17.90 -9.80
N SER A 902 -26.54 18.90 -10.63
CA SER A 902 -26.50 20.32 -10.24
C SER A 902 -27.77 21.11 -10.60
N GLN A 903 -28.80 20.48 -11.18
CA GLN A 903 -30.13 21.09 -11.33
C GLN A 903 -31.02 20.76 -10.12
N PRO A 904 -31.42 21.74 -9.29
CA PRO A 904 -32.41 21.50 -8.25
C PRO A 904 -33.79 21.27 -8.88
N GLU A 905 -34.51 20.23 -8.45
CA GLU A 905 -35.87 19.95 -8.88
C GLU A 905 -36.81 21.12 -8.52
N LEU A 906 -37.10 21.97 -9.50
CA LEU A 906 -38.17 22.96 -9.43
C LEU A 906 -39.53 22.25 -9.43
N LYS A 907 -39.99 21.88 -8.23
CA LYS A 907 -41.38 21.46 -8.00
C LYS A 907 -42.34 22.58 -8.37
N LEU A 908 -42.85 22.54 -9.59
CA LEU A 908 -44.01 23.31 -10.04
C LEU A 908 -45.27 22.80 -9.32
N SER A 909 -45.58 23.42 -8.18
CA SER A 909 -46.89 23.31 -7.54
C SER A 909 -47.82 24.40 -8.06
N SER A 910 -48.91 24.01 -8.73
CA SER A 910 -49.97 24.93 -9.14
C SER A 910 -51.24 24.18 -9.60
N PRO A 911 -52.45 24.68 -9.29
CA PRO A 911 -52.89 25.38 -8.08
C PRO A 911 -53.70 24.48 -7.12
#